data_AF-A0A847GEB5-F1
#
_entry.id   AF-A0A847GEB5-F1
#
_cell.length_a   1.000
_cell.length_b   1.000
_cell.length_c   1.000
_cell.angle_alpha   90.00
_cell.angle_beta   90.00
_cell.angle_gamma   90.00
#
_symmetry.space_group_name_H-M   'P 1'
#
loop_
_entity.id
_entity.type
_entity.pdbx_description
1 polymer ?
#
loop_
_entity_poly.entity_id
_entity_poly.type
_entity_poly.pdbx_seq_one_letter_code
_entity_poly.pdbx_strand_id
1 'polypeptide(L)'
;MLQPFTPENRDFYTTDAFTDAALEYLDGHAGKTEPFFLYLAYTSPHYPLQAHPEDIAKYRGKYLQGWDAVREARFRRMREMGLLEPDWKLSPRDPEIPAWEDAENPDAWKEARYVGEKLPIADAVNRDLWDLKMAVYAAMVDRMDQNIGRLLDKLDAMGAAENTLVVFLSDNGGCAELRNDTPEIPPGPIDSYRSVDPPWANAQNTPFRKYKRYDHEGGIATPCIMRWPGRTPAGTITGQVAHLIDLMPTALELSGADYPLENRGERVLPFEGASLAKVISGGQLAGERRLFWQFLDSNAVRSDHWKLVRDGGRPWELYDMAADRTETADVAGAHPAVVEELSAAWSAWAARCAAPQKAAKRPNILWLSCEDMGPHLGCYGDSLARTPVIDALAAAGCRYTNCFTSAPVCAPNRSSIITGVHAATLGSYHMRSGGEGKGGSAKPELPAGVECFPALLRRAGYYCSNNVKEDYNFIRPENVWDDSSNAAHWRNRKDKTQPFFAVFNYVGTHESQVAKWKKREEPVEVKAGTDPGRATPPPYHPDTPLVREQWAHYYDLVAGMDEWAGRLLAQLEEDGLAGNTIVIFWSDHGPGMPRCKRLLYDSGLHVPMIVRVPEALRGLAEVKPGSVSDELVSSVDFAPTTLRLAGVGVPDHLQGRAFLGTGTPPPRDYVYAGRDRMDERYDMMRAVRDKRFKYIRNYEPWKPWDQFMNSAELSPIKQELNRIEAAGALPAGAVWAAAGHKPPEELYDTASDPHELNNLVGDALNADTLARMRAAQEAWLLESRDLGLLPEAELNRLGKAHGTRYDIWNAVAGEDPAFWATLRDTAVLAGSPKAEDAARLLAAAASPQPALRWWALMGLGNLPGVSRPALDALKAGMSDASATVRGAAALSAARQGADTAGALALLEKSLSDADEWVRLQAAIALDELGETARPALASLEKALDDRESKYVVRVANHAVNALTGANNEVL
;
A
#
# COMPACT_ATOMS: atom_id res chain seq x y z
N MET A 1 35.32 -16.08 -3.33
CA MET A 1 35.96 -14.90 -3.92
C MET A 1 35.33 -14.68 -5.28
N LEU A 2 34.89 -13.46 -5.58
CA LEU A 2 34.42 -13.08 -6.93
C LEU A 2 35.62 -13.12 -7.87
N GLN A 3 35.49 -13.74 -9.04
CA GLN A 3 36.54 -13.71 -10.04
C GLN A 3 36.59 -12.34 -10.73
N PRO A 4 37.78 -11.85 -11.12
CA PRO A 4 37.90 -10.66 -11.96
C PRO A 4 37.04 -10.78 -13.22
N PHE A 5 36.35 -9.70 -13.59
CA PHE A 5 35.46 -9.66 -14.75
C PHE A 5 35.92 -8.56 -15.71
N THR A 6 36.51 -8.97 -16.82
CA THR A 6 36.86 -8.04 -17.90
C THR A 6 35.72 -8.01 -18.92
N PRO A 7 35.12 -6.85 -19.20
CA PRO A 7 34.07 -6.74 -20.21
C PRO A 7 34.62 -7.03 -21.61
N GLU A 8 33.76 -7.55 -22.49
CA GLU A 8 34.11 -7.80 -23.89
C GLU A 8 34.48 -6.51 -24.63
N ASN A 9 33.77 -5.40 -24.32
CA ASN A 9 34.12 -4.08 -24.80
C ASN A 9 35.29 -3.51 -23.98
N ARG A 10 36.47 -3.42 -24.61
CA ARG A 10 37.69 -2.91 -23.98
C ARG A 10 37.71 -1.40 -23.75
N ASP A 11 36.78 -0.67 -24.37
CA ASP A 11 36.62 0.78 -24.18
C ASP A 11 35.64 1.11 -23.03
N PHE A 12 35.08 0.09 -22.35
CA PHE A 12 34.13 0.28 -21.26
C PHE A 12 34.85 0.60 -19.94
N TYR A 13 34.73 1.83 -19.44
CA TYR A 13 35.18 2.20 -18.11
C TYR A 13 33.99 2.61 -17.25
N THR A 14 33.89 2.05 -16.04
CA THR A 14 32.76 2.33 -15.13
C THR A 14 32.67 3.82 -14.75
N THR A 15 33.79 4.54 -14.76
CA THR A 15 33.80 5.99 -14.49
C THR A 15 33.01 6.77 -15.55
N ASP A 16 33.19 6.42 -16.82
CA ASP A 16 32.45 7.05 -17.91
C ASP A 16 30.99 6.57 -17.91
N ALA A 17 30.78 5.25 -17.79
CA ALA A 17 29.43 4.66 -17.80
C ALA A 17 28.53 5.19 -16.67
N PHE A 18 29.05 5.37 -15.46
CA PHE A 18 28.29 5.96 -14.34
C PHE A 18 27.92 7.42 -14.62
N THR A 19 28.81 8.17 -15.27
CA THR A 19 28.54 9.55 -15.67
C THR A 19 27.51 9.61 -16.78
N ASP A 20 27.61 8.75 -17.79
CA ASP A 20 26.65 8.68 -18.89
C ASP A 20 25.23 8.38 -18.37
N ALA A 21 25.11 7.42 -17.46
CA ALA A 21 23.83 7.11 -16.80
C ALA A 21 23.31 8.28 -15.94
N ALA A 22 24.20 9.02 -15.27
CA ALA A 22 23.82 10.21 -14.52
C ALA A 22 23.33 11.35 -15.43
N LEU A 23 23.95 11.54 -16.60
CA LEU A 23 23.52 12.51 -17.60
C LEU A 23 22.16 12.14 -18.18
N GLU A 24 21.92 10.85 -18.49
CA GLU A 24 20.62 10.34 -18.95
C GLU A 24 19.52 10.53 -17.89
N TYR A 25 19.83 10.26 -16.62
CA TYR A 25 18.92 10.54 -15.51
C TYR A 25 18.51 12.02 -15.46
N LEU A 26 19.48 12.93 -15.61
CA LEU A 26 19.21 14.37 -15.65
C LEU A 26 18.42 14.79 -16.90
N ASP A 27 18.64 14.14 -18.05
CA ASP A 27 17.83 14.34 -19.25
C ASP A 27 16.35 14.03 -19.01
N GLY A 28 16.06 12.91 -18.33
CA GLY A 28 14.70 12.55 -17.93
C GLY A 28 14.04 13.54 -16.95
N HIS A 29 14.81 14.49 -16.41
CA HIS A 29 14.36 15.49 -15.45
C HIS A 29 14.35 16.92 -16.03
N ALA A 30 14.88 17.13 -17.23
CA ALA A 30 14.89 18.44 -17.87
C ALA A 30 13.46 18.98 -18.07
N GLY A 31 13.19 20.20 -17.58
CA GLY A 31 11.89 20.87 -17.70
C GLY A 31 10.82 20.44 -16.67
N LYS A 32 11.17 19.56 -15.71
CA LYS A 32 10.29 19.16 -14.60
C LYS A 32 10.40 20.11 -13.41
N THR A 33 9.36 20.15 -12.58
CA THR A 33 9.31 21.00 -11.38
C THR A 33 9.59 20.23 -10.09
N GLU A 34 9.45 18.90 -10.12
CA GLU A 34 9.84 18.04 -9.02
C GLU A 34 11.35 18.18 -8.73
N PRO A 35 11.84 18.06 -7.49
CA PRO A 35 13.28 18.05 -7.22
C PRO A 35 13.90 16.68 -7.59
N PHE A 36 15.20 16.67 -7.87
CA PHE A 36 15.97 15.43 -8.05
C PHE A 36 17.01 15.24 -6.94
N PHE A 37 17.38 13.97 -6.70
CA PHE A 37 18.50 13.59 -5.86
C PHE A 37 19.37 12.61 -6.64
N LEU A 38 20.63 12.97 -6.85
CA LEU A 38 21.59 12.15 -7.59
C LEU A 38 22.77 11.82 -6.68
N TYR A 39 22.93 10.53 -6.38
CA TYR A 39 24.11 10.00 -5.69
C TYR A 39 24.98 9.24 -6.69
N LEU A 40 26.13 9.82 -7.02
CA LEU A 40 27.07 9.28 -8.01
C LEU A 40 28.33 8.77 -7.31
N ALA A 41 28.38 7.46 -7.06
CA ALA A 41 29.49 6.80 -6.38
C ALA A 41 30.50 6.24 -7.39
N TYR A 42 31.50 7.04 -7.75
CA TYR A 42 32.59 6.55 -8.59
C TYR A 42 33.39 5.44 -7.89
N THR A 43 33.78 4.43 -8.65
CA THR A 43 34.80 3.47 -8.19
C THR A 43 36.20 4.09 -8.25
N SER A 44 36.48 4.92 -9.25
CA SER A 44 37.75 5.63 -9.36
C SER A 44 37.92 6.66 -8.22
N PRO A 45 39.11 6.79 -7.61
CA PRO A 45 40.38 6.13 -7.95
C PRO A 45 40.70 4.93 -7.02
N HIS A 46 39.70 4.14 -6.62
CA HIS A 46 39.92 2.91 -5.83
C HIS A 46 40.55 1.79 -6.68
N TYR A 47 40.82 0.64 -6.08
CA TYR A 47 41.06 -0.61 -6.81
C TYR A 47 39.86 -0.99 -7.70
N PRO A 48 40.07 -1.53 -8.92
CA PRO A 48 41.36 -1.80 -9.57
C PRO A 48 41.96 -0.57 -10.28
N LEU A 49 43.30 -0.53 -10.38
CA LEU A 49 44.02 0.50 -11.14
C LEU A 49 43.84 0.35 -12.65
N GLN A 50 42.84 1.05 -13.18
CA GLN A 50 42.43 1.02 -14.57
C GLN A 50 42.14 2.43 -15.07
N ALA A 51 42.77 2.85 -16.17
CA ALA A 51 42.53 4.16 -16.77
C ALA A 51 42.75 4.08 -18.29
N HIS A 52 42.24 5.10 -18.99
CA HIS A 52 42.46 5.22 -20.42
C HIS A 52 43.96 5.47 -20.72
N PRO A 53 44.53 4.84 -21.76
CA PRO A 53 45.96 4.98 -22.11
C PRO A 53 46.41 6.44 -22.31
N GLU A 54 45.57 7.28 -22.93
CA GLU A 54 45.89 8.69 -23.16
C GLU A 54 45.96 9.51 -21.87
N ASP A 55 45.18 9.16 -20.85
CA ASP A 55 45.28 9.82 -19.54
C ASP A 55 46.53 9.36 -18.80
N ILE A 56 46.84 8.07 -18.84
CA ILE A 56 48.07 7.52 -18.22
C ILE A 56 49.30 8.21 -18.80
N ALA A 57 49.33 8.43 -20.13
CA ALA A 57 50.42 9.08 -20.82
C ALA A 57 50.72 10.51 -20.29
N LYS A 58 49.70 11.24 -19.80
CA LYS A 58 49.88 12.58 -19.20
C LYS A 58 50.69 12.55 -17.91
N TYR A 59 50.67 11.42 -17.18
CA TYR A 59 51.25 11.30 -15.84
C TYR A 59 52.50 10.44 -15.78
N ARG A 60 52.77 9.65 -16.82
CA ARG A 60 53.94 8.78 -16.89
C ARG A 60 55.25 9.56 -16.68
N GLY A 61 56.13 9.03 -15.83
CA GLY A 61 57.44 9.57 -15.50
C GLY A 61 57.43 10.68 -14.42
N LYS A 62 56.26 11.23 -14.05
CA LYS A 62 56.15 12.32 -13.07
C LYS A 62 56.37 11.88 -11.62
N TYR A 63 56.30 10.58 -11.36
CA TYR A 63 56.39 9.98 -10.03
C TYR A 63 57.72 9.25 -9.80
N LEU A 64 58.65 9.28 -10.76
CA LEU A 64 60.03 8.78 -10.60
C LEU A 64 60.85 9.50 -9.50
N GLN A 65 60.39 10.68 -9.07
CA GLN A 65 60.95 11.38 -7.90
C GLN A 65 60.62 10.67 -6.56
N GLY A 66 59.64 9.77 -6.55
CA GLY A 66 59.30 8.93 -5.41
C GLY A 66 58.30 9.49 -4.41
N TRP A 67 57.76 8.61 -3.57
CA TRP A 67 56.77 8.97 -2.56
C TRP A 67 57.29 9.97 -1.52
N ASP A 68 58.56 9.90 -1.12
CA ASP A 68 59.15 10.85 -0.15
C ASP A 68 59.14 12.29 -0.70
N ALA A 69 59.71 12.49 -1.89
CA ALA A 69 59.75 13.81 -2.54
C ALA A 69 58.35 14.33 -2.90
N VAL A 70 57.43 13.44 -3.31
CA VAL A 70 56.03 13.79 -3.58
C VAL A 70 55.33 14.30 -2.31
N ARG A 71 55.55 13.65 -1.15
CA ARG A 71 55.01 14.09 0.14
C ARG A 71 55.50 15.48 0.51
N GLU A 72 56.80 15.73 0.39
CA GLU A 72 57.38 17.05 0.68
C GLU A 72 56.87 18.14 -0.27
N ALA A 73 56.78 17.84 -1.56
CA ALA A 73 56.26 18.76 -2.57
C ALA A 73 54.78 19.10 -2.31
N ARG A 74 53.95 18.09 -2.04
CA ARG A 74 52.53 18.28 -1.69
C ARG A 74 52.37 19.09 -0.42
N PHE A 75 53.12 18.79 0.63
CA PHE A 75 53.07 19.53 1.89
C PHE A 75 53.38 21.03 1.68
N ARG A 76 54.46 21.34 0.96
CA ARG A 76 54.80 22.74 0.62
C ARG A 76 53.67 23.40 -0.15
N ARG A 77 53.11 22.72 -1.16
CA ARG A 77 52.03 23.26 -1.97
C ARG A 77 50.74 23.50 -1.17
N MET A 78 50.37 22.59 -0.28
CA MET A 78 49.20 22.75 0.58
C MET A 78 49.35 23.94 1.54
N ARG A 79 50.58 24.19 2.06
CA ARG A 79 50.87 25.41 2.84
C ARG A 79 50.72 26.68 2.01
N GLU A 80 51.27 26.70 0.79
CA GLU A 80 51.11 27.84 -0.13
C GLU A 80 49.65 28.12 -0.49
N MET A 81 48.81 27.09 -0.53
CA MET A 81 47.37 27.19 -0.80
C MET A 81 46.54 27.57 0.43
N GLY A 82 47.14 27.67 1.61
CA GLY A 82 46.43 27.98 2.86
C GLY A 82 45.56 26.83 3.39
N LEU A 83 45.86 25.58 2.99
CA LEU A 83 45.12 24.40 3.46
C LEU A 83 45.62 23.88 4.81
N LEU A 84 46.80 24.31 5.24
CA LEU A 84 47.47 23.86 6.46
C LEU A 84 47.82 25.06 7.34
N GLU A 85 47.70 24.88 8.65
CA GLU A 85 48.18 25.87 9.61
C GLU A 85 49.72 26.00 9.56
N PRO A 86 50.30 27.19 9.82
CA PRO A 86 51.73 27.43 9.69
C PRO A 86 52.63 26.50 10.50
N ASP A 87 52.14 26.06 11.66
CA ASP A 87 52.89 25.28 12.65
C ASP A 87 52.74 23.76 12.48
N TRP A 88 51.82 23.30 11.63
CA TRP A 88 51.68 21.87 11.36
C TRP A 88 52.90 21.34 10.61
N LYS A 89 53.31 20.11 10.94
CA LYS A 89 54.51 19.47 10.40
C LYS A 89 54.12 18.38 9.41
N LEU A 90 55.03 18.04 8.50
CA LEU A 90 54.84 16.84 7.70
C LEU A 90 55.02 15.61 8.60
N SER A 91 54.02 14.71 8.64
CA SER A 91 54.16 13.45 9.37
C SER A 91 55.33 12.61 8.83
N PRO A 92 56.00 11.80 9.67
CA PRO A 92 57.01 10.88 9.18
C PRO A 92 56.40 9.90 8.16
N ARG A 93 57.24 9.39 7.25
CA ARG A 93 56.85 8.25 6.41
C ARG A 93 56.47 7.09 7.31
N ASP A 94 55.55 6.25 6.85
CA ASP A 94 55.22 5.02 7.57
C ASP A 94 56.51 4.21 7.82
N PRO A 95 56.91 3.97 9.09
CA PRO A 95 58.18 3.31 9.40
C PRO A 95 58.23 1.86 8.92
N GLU A 96 57.08 1.25 8.62
CA GLU A 96 56.99 -0.11 8.07
C GLU A 96 57.18 -0.17 6.55
N ILE A 97 57.40 0.97 5.89
CA ILE A 97 57.63 1.08 4.45
C ILE A 97 59.07 1.51 4.20
N PRO A 98 59.74 1.07 3.11
CA PRO A 98 61.08 1.54 2.73
C PRO A 98 61.12 2.97 2.17
N ALA A 99 62.29 3.59 2.20
CA ALA A 99 62.51 4.89 1.56
C ALA A 99 62.47 4.73 0.05
N TRP A 100 62.13 5.78 -0.69
CA TRP A 100 62.18 5.72 -2.15
C TRP A 100 63.58 5.38 -2.69
N GLU A 101 64.62 5.89 -2.01
CA GLU A 101 66.02 5.60 -2.34
C GLU A 101 66.31 4.08 -2.28
N ASP A 102 65.64 3.37 -1.37
CA ASP A 102 65.76 1.93 -1.15
C ASP A 102 64.68 1.10 -1.86
N ALA A 103 63.82 1.72 -2.69
CA ALA A 103 62.71 1.03 -3.35
C ALA A 103 63.19 -0.14 -4.25
N GLU A 104 64.42 -0.06 -4.77
CA GLU A 104 65.06 -1.09 -5.58
C GLU A 104 65.99 -2.03 -4.79
N ASN A 105 66.05 -1.88 -3.46
CA ASN A 105 66.83 -2.75 -2.58
C ASN A 105 65.93 -3.86 -1.97
N PRO A 106 66.06 -5.13 -2.39
CA PRO A 106 65.23 -6.22 -1.86
C PRO A 106 65.37 -6.40 -0.34
N ASP A 107 66.53 -6.08 0.24
CA ASP A 107 66.76 -6.21 1.68
C ASP A 107 65.91 -5.23 2.49
N ALA A 108 65.67 -4.03 1.97
CA ALA A 108 64.84 -3.02 2.62
C ALA A 108 63.37 -3.47 2.75
N TRP A 109 62.90 -4.33 1.83
CA TRP A 109 61.53 -4.84 1.82
C TRP A 109 61.32 -6.08 2.70
N LYS A 110 62.38 -6.75 3.19
CA LYS A 110 62.27 -7.96 4.03
C LYS A 110 61.47 -7.72 5.31
N GLU A 111 61.60 -6.53 5.87
CA GLU A 111 60.92 -6.10 7.10
C GLU A 111 59.70 -5.21 6.84
N ALA A 112 59.36 -4.94 5.59
CA ALA A 112 58.19 -4.14 5.28
C ALA A 112 56.90 -4.88 5.65
N ARG A 113 55.96 -4.19 6.30
CA ARG A 113 54.69 -4.77 6.76
C ARG A 113 53.49 -3.89 6.45
N TYR A 114 52.33 -4.53 6.30
CA TYR A 114 51.01 -3.88 6.35
C TYR A 114 50.07 -4.77 7.18
N VAL A 115 49.47 -4.20 8.23
CA VAL A 115 48.62 -4.93 9.19
C VAL A 115 49.31 -6.20 9.75
N GLY A 116 50.61 -6.11 10.03
CA GLY A 116 51.41 -7.21 10.55
C GLY A 116 51.80 -8.29 9.53
N GLU A 117 51.27 -8.24 8.30
CA GLU A 117 51.63 -9.15 7.22
C GLU A 117 52.82 -8.63 6.42
N LYS A 118 53.67 -9.55 5.93
CA LYS A 118 54.79 -9.19 5.04
C LYS A 118 54.24 -8.72 3.70
N LEU A 119 54.71 -7.58 3.20
CA LEU A 119 54.33 -7.17 1.85
C LEU A 119 54.90 -8.16 0.80
N PRO A 120 54.06 -8.71 -0.10
CA PRO A 120 54.50 -9.64 -1.14
C PRO A 120 55.16 -8.89 -2.30
N ILE A 121 56.44 -8.54 -2.16
CA ILE A 121 57.14 -7.58 -3.04
C ILE A 121 58.19 -8.21 -3.96
N ALA A 122 58.21 -9.54 -4.10
CA ALA A 122 59.16 -10.24 -4.98
C ALA A 122 59.14 -9.70 -6.44
N ASP A 123 58.03 -9.12 -6.91
CA ASP A 123 57.89 -8.49 -8.24
C ASP A 123 57.96 -6.94 -8.25
N ALA A 124 58.11 -6.27 -7.09
CA ALA A 124 57.89 -4.83 -6.91
C ALA A 124 59.17 -4.00 -6.65
N VAL A 125 60.35 -4.56 -6.93
CA VAL A 125 61.65 -3.87 -6.89
C VAL A 125 61.92 -3.16 -8.22
N ASN A 126 61.01 -2.26 -8.62
CA ASN A 126 61.08 -1.56 -9.91
C ASN A 126 60.44 -0.17 -9.81
N ARG A 127 61.27 0.90 -9.88
CA ARG A 127 60.79 2.29 -9.85
C ARG A 127 59.86 2.64 -11.01
N ASP A 128 60.08 2.05 -12.18
CA ASP A 128 59.25 2.25 -13.35
C ASP A 128 57.82 1.72 -13.13
N LEU A 129 57.68 0.57 -12.45
CA LEU A 129 56.37 0.04 -12.05
C LEU A 129 55.70 0.89 -10.97
N TRP A 130 56.46 1.40 -10.00
CA TRP A 130 55.93 2.31 -8.97
C TRP A 130 55.44 3.62 -9.55
N ASP A 131 56.19 4.21 -10.50
CA ASP A 131 55.74 5.36 -11.27
C ASP A 131 54.44 5.03 -12.04
N LEU A 132 54.31 3.81 -12.57
CA LEU A 132 53.15 3.44 -13.40
C LEU A 132 51.90 3.34 -12.55
N LYS A 133 51.99 2.70 -11.38
CA LYS A 133 50.87 2.60 -10.43
C LYS A 133 50.32 3.98 -10.09
N MET A 134 51.20 4.93 -9.76
CA MET A 134 50.78 6.28 -9.38
C MET A 134 50.32 7.12 -10.58
N ALA A 135 50.91 6.92 -11.77
CA ALA A 135 50.46 7.54 -13.01
C ALA A 135 49.05 7.08 -13.39
N VAL A 136 48.74 5.79 -13.25
CA VAL A 136 47.40 5.24 -13.48
C VAL A 136 46.41 5.79 -12.45
N TYR A 137 46.77 5.81 -11.17
CA TYR A 137 45.93 6.44 -10.14
C TYR A 137 45.63 7.91 -10.47
N ALA A 138 46.63 8.69 -10.87
CA ALA A 138 46.44 10.08 -11.25
C ALA A 138 45.56 10.23 -12.50
N ALA A 139 45.70 9.34 -13.48
CA ALA A 139 44.85 9.27 -14.66
C ALA A 139 43.39 8.95 -14.32
N MET A 140 43.13 8.08 -13.33
CA MET A 140 41.78 7.81 -12.84
C MET A 140 41.14 9.05 -12.22
N VAL A 141 41.91 9.81 -11.42
CA VAL A 141 41.45 11.08 -10.85
C VAL A 141 41.17 12.12 -11.95
N ASP A 142 42.06 12.23 -12.94
CA ASP A 142 41.87 13.11 -14.12
C ASP A 142 40.57 12.77 -14.87
N ARG A 143 40.34 11.48 -15.17
CA ARG A 143 39.13 11.05 -15.86
C ARG A 143 37.86 11.30 -15.04
N MET A 144 37.93 11.13 -13.72
CA MET A 144 36.82 11.47 -12.83
C MET A 144 36.52 12.99 -12.85
N ASP A 145 37.55 13.83 -12.80
CA ASP A 145 37.41 15.29 -12.87
C ASP A 145 36.77 15.75 -14.19
N GLN A 146 37.23 15.20 -15.33
CA GLN A 146 36.63 15.46 -16.65
C GLN A 146 35.14 15.10 -16.67
N ASN A 147 34.76 13.96 -16.07
CA ASN A 147 33.37 13.52 -16.00
C ASN A 147 32.50 14.37 -15.06
N ILE A 148 33.06 14.82 -13.93
CA ILE A 148 32.40 15.81 -13.07
C ILE A 148 32.18 17.12 -13.85
N GLY A 149 33.14 17.54 -14.68
CA GLY A 149 32.97 18.67 -15.59
C GLY A 149 31.75 18.53 -16.50
N ARG A 150 31.59 17.36 -17.13
CA ARG A 150 30.39 17.05 -17.96
C ARG A 150 29.09 17.17 -17.18
N LEU A 151 29.07 16.71 -15.92
CA LEU A 151 27.89 16.81 -15.05
C LEU A 151 27.54 18.26 -14.71
N LEU A 152 28.56 19.08 -14.42
CA LEU A 152 28.36 20.51 -14.14
C LEU A 152 27.86 21.26 -15.38
N ASP A 153 28.45 21.00 -16.54
CA ASP A 153 28.00 21.57 -17.83
C ASP A 153 26.54 21.20 -18.11
N LYS A 154 26.12 19.98 -17.77
CA LYS A 154 24.73 19.52 -17.92
C LYS A 154 23.77 20.30 -17.03
N LEU A 155 24.12 20.52 -15.76
CA LEU A 155 23.31 21.31 -14.83
C LEU A 155 23.16 22.77 -15.30
N ASP A 156 24.23 23.35 -15.84
CA ASP A 156 24.21 24.69 -16.42
C ASP A 156 23.32 24.73 -17.67
N ALA A 157 23.46 23.75 -18.59
CA ALA A 157 22.63 23.65 -19.79
C ALA A 157 21.13 23.46 -19.51
N MET A 158 20.78 22.81 -18.39
CA MET A 158 19.41 22.65 -17.92
C MET A 158 18.84 23.88 -17.21
N GLY A 159 19.67 24.88 -16.89
CA GLY A 159 19.27 26.00 -16.03
C GLY A 159 19.01 25.60 -14.58
N ALA A 160 19.47 24.42 -14.13
CA ALA A 160 19.22 23.88 -12.80
C ALA A 160 20.33 24.21 -11.79
N ALA A 161 21.47 24.73 -12.25
CA ALA A 161 22.67 24.91 -11.45
C ALA A 161 22.47 25.81 -10.20
N GLU A 162 21.71 26.91 -10.30
CA GLU A 162 21.47 27.81 -9.15
C GLU A 162 20.64 27.17 -8.03
N ASN A 163 19.81 26.19 -8.37
CA ASN A 163 18.98 25.45 -7.43
C ASN A 163 19.56 24.07 -7.06
N THR A 164 20.85 23.83 -7.34
CA THR A 164 21.49 22.54 -7.08
C THR A 164 22.69 22.72 -6.16
N LEU A 165 22.66 22.04 -5.01
CA LEU A 165 23.84 21.83 -4.18
C LEU A 165 24.63 20.62 -4.71
N VAL A 166 25.88 20.85 -5.11
CA VAL A 166 26.81 19.78 -5.48
C VAL A 166 27.77 19.55 -4.33
N VAL A 167 27.86 18.30 -3.86
CA VAL A 167 28.80 17.87 -2.81
C VAL A 167 29.74 16.82 -3.39
N PHE A 168 31.04 17.10 -3.37
CA PHE A 168 32.10 16.17 -3.74
C PHE A 168 32.91 15.81 -2.50
N LEU A 169 33.19 14.52 -2.28
CA LEU A 169 33.99 14.05 -1.17
C LEU A 169 34.62 12.67 -1.44
N SER A 170 35.59 12.29 -0.60
CA SER A 170 36.04 10.89 -0.44
C SER A 170 35.48 10.30 0.86
N ASP A 171 35.23 9.00 0.90
CA ASP A 171 34.65 8.31 2.06
C ASP A 171 35.70 7.86 3.09
N ASN A 172 36.95 7.66 2.68
CA ASN A 172 38.11 7.40 3.54
C ASN A 172 39.42 7.88 2.89
N GLY A 173 40.52 7.74 3.63
CA GLY A 173 41.87 8.03 3.14
C GLY A 173 42.37 7.10 2.03
N GLY A 174 43.56 7.38 1.49
CA GLY A 174 44.20 6.58 0.43
C GLY A 174 44.25 5.07 0.74
N CYS A 175 43.99 4.24 -0.28
CA CYS A 175 43.84 2.79 -0.12
C CYS A 175 45.20 2.07 -0.07
N ALA A 176 45.48 1.36 1.03
CA ALA A 176 46.73 0.63 1.25
C ALA A 176 46.59 -0.90 1.09
N GLU A 177 45.47 -1.37 0.55
CA GLU A 177 45.24 -2.79 0.32
C GLU A 177 46.31 -3.37 -0.64
N LEU A 178 46.61 -4.65 -0.49
CA LEU A 178 47.66 -5.37 -1.22
C LEU A 178 47.07 -6.26 -2.34
N ARG A 179 45.97 -5.83 -2.94
CA ARG A 179 45.20 -6.67 -3.87
C ARG A 179 45.86 -6.70 -5.24
N ASN A 180 46.17 -7.90 -5.71
CA ASN A 180 46.77 -8.16 -7.01
C ASN A 180 46.22 -9.48 -7.58
N ASP A 181 45.08 -9.41 -8.28
CA ASP A 181 44.43 -10.60 -8.84
C ASP A 181 45.00 -10.98 -10.23
N THR A 182 45.84 -10.13 -10.83
CA THR A 182 46.48 -10.33 -12.15
C THR A 182 47.98 -9.96 -12.11
N PRO A 183 48.83 -10.75 -11.42
CA PRO A 183 50.23 -10.44 -11.18
C PRO A 183 51.10 -10.38 -12.44
N GLU A 184 50.62 -10.88 -13.57
CA GLU A 184 51.29 -10.85 -14.88
C GLU A 184 50.93 -9.61 -15.72
N ILE A 185 49.87 -8.87 -15.38
CA ILE A 185 49.39 -7.72 -16.17
C ILE A 185 49.78 -6.41 -15.45
N PRO A 186 50.49 -5.46 -16.09
CA PRO A 186 50.85 -4.19 -15.45
C PRO A 186 49.61 -3.31 -15.18
N PRO A 187 49.66 -2.35 -14.23
CA PRO A 187 48.56 -1.42 -13.97
C PRO A 187 48.20 -0.57 -15.18
N GLY A 188 46.91 -0.24 -15.34
CA GLY A 188 46.39 0.64 -16.40
C GLY A 188 45.33 -0.01 -17.28
N PRO A 189 45.62 -1.12 -17.98
CA PRO A 189 44.66 -1.83 -18.81
C PRO A 189 43.43 -2.32 -18.02
N ILE A 190 42.31 -2.48 -18.72
CA ILE A 190 41.02 -2.92 -18.15
C ILE A 190 41.01 -4.34 -17.55
N ASP A 191 41.99 -5.16 -17.89
CA ASP A 191 42.23 -6.49 -17.30
C ASP A 191 43.27 -6.46 -16.17
N SER A 192 43.78 -5.29 -15.78
CA SER A 192 44.66 -5.17 -14.62
C SER A 192 43.86 -4.99 -13.33
N TYR A 193 44.10 -5.89 -12.38
CA TYR A 193 43.47 -5.94 -11.07
C TYR A 193 44.51 -5.76 -9.97
N ARG A 194 44.98 -4.51 -9.82
CA ARG A 194 46.02 -4.12 -8.86
C ARG A 194 45.66 -2.88 -8.04
N SER A 195 46.22 -2.79 -6.84
CA SER A 195 46.15 -1.63 -5.93
C SER A 195 47.37 -0.69 -6.07
N VAL A 196 47.27 0.49 -5.43
CA VAL A 196 48.38 1.47 -5.33
C VAL A 196 49.42 1.11 -4.28
N ASP A 197 49.02 0.30 -3.28
CA ASP A 197 49.79 -0.21 -2.16
C ASP A 197 50.19 0.86 -1.11
N PRO A 198 50.62 0.45 0.11
CA PRO A 198 50.87 1.35 1.23
C PRO A 198 51.82 2.54 0.98
N PRO A 199 52.92 2.45 0.21
CA PRO A 199 53.81 3.60 0.00
C PRO A 199 53.08 4.78 -0.66
N TRP A 200 52.27 4.50 -1.70
CA TRP A 200 51.48 5.52 -2.37
C TRP A 200 50.27 5.93 -1.56
N ALA A 201 49.64 5.02 -0.80
CA ALA A 201 48.57 5.37 0.12
C ALA A 201 49.04 6.40 1.18
N ASN A 202 50.23 6.22 1.76
CA ASN A 202 50.81 7.20 2.68
C ASN A 202 51.11 8.55 2.00
N ALA A 203 51.56 8.53 0.74
CA ALA A 203 51.79 9.76 -0.01
C ALA A 203 50.48 10.48 -0.41
N GLN A 204 49.41 9.74 -0.68
CA GLN A 204 48.08 10.26 -0.99
C GLN A 204 47.49 11.06 0.17
N ASN A 205 47.72 10.62 1.42
CA ASN A 205 47.18 11.27 2.61
C ASN A 205 48.06 12.40 3.18
N THR A 206 49.00 12.93 2.40
CA THR A 206 49.83 14.07 2.83
C THR A 206 48.93 15.23 3.31
N PRO A 207 49.17 15.83 4.49
CA PRO A 207 50.33 15.63 5.39
C PRO A 207 50.13 14.60 6.50
N PHE A 208 48.95 13.99 6.58
CA PHE A 208 48.52 13.18 7.70
C PHE A 208 49.25 11.83 7.79
N ARG A 209 49.29 11.31 9.02
CA ARG A 209 49.86 10.00 9.35
C ARG A 209 48.86 8.90 8.98
N LYS A 210 49.38 7.75 8.53
CA LYS A 210 48.60 6.56 8.13
C LYS A 210 47.63 6.83 6.96
N TYR A 211 46.63 5.97 6.77
CA TYR A 211 45.81 5.83 5.57
C TYR A 211 44.53 4.99 5.86
N LYS A 212 43.71 4.66 4.85
CA LYS A 212 42.51 3.80 4.99
C LYS A 212 42.82 2.60 5.88
N ARG A 213 41.92 2.30 6.85
CA ARG A 213 42.00 1.29 7.93
C ARG A 213 42.18 1.87 9.33
N TYR A 214 42.85 3.02 9.43
CA TYR A 214 43.24 3.63 10.70
C TYR A 214 42.32 4.81 11.03
N ASP A 215 42.02 5.02 12.32
CA ASP A 215 41.25 6.19 12.78
C ASP A 215 42.12 7.45 12.99
N HIS A 216 43.42 7.35 12.66
CA HIS A 216 44.33 8.50 12.47
C HIS A 216 43.82 9.41 11.33
N GLU A 217 44.21 10.70 11.32
CA GLU A 217 43.70 11.67 10.33
C GLU A 217 43.95 11.21 8.89
N GLY A 218 45.02 10.46 8.60
CA GLY A 218 45.25 9.94 7.25
C GLY A 218 44.22 8.91 6.79
N GLY A 219 43.47 8.27 7.70
CA GLY A 219 42.36 7.38 7.34
C GLY A 219 40.99 8.04 7.35
N ILE A 220 40.78 9.08 8.16
CA ILE A 220 39.45 9.69 8.40
C ILE A 220 39.29 11.14 7.96
N ALA A 221 40.37 11.84 7.59
CA ALA A 221 40.30 13.20 7.07
C ALA A 221 40.25 13.18 5.54
N THR A 222 39.06 13.34 4.99
CA THR A 222 38.82 13.30 3.55
C THR A 222 38.54 14.68 2.97
N PRO A 223 38.85 14.92 1.67
CA PRO A 223 38.44 16.15 1.00
C PRO A 223 36.91 16.24 0.97
N CYS A 224 36.38 17.46 1.13
CA CYS A 224 34.98 17.78 0.90
C CYS A 224 34.89 19.15 0.22
N ILE A 225 34.21 19.21 -0.93
CA ILE A 225 33.97 20.42 -1.70
C ILE A 225 32.45 20.56 -1.86
N MET A 226 31.92 21.73 -1.51
CA MET A 226 30.50 22.04 -1.66
C MET A 226 30.34 23.26 -2.56
N ARG A 227 29.50 23.14 -3.59
CA ARG A 227 29.19 24.21 -4.54
C ARG A 227 27.68 24.41 -4.58
N TRP A 228 27.24 25.61 -4.22
CA TRP A 228 25.87 26.06 -4.47
C TRP A 228 25.90 27.50 -5.00
N PRO A 229 25.69 27.71 -6.32
CA PRO A 229 25.72 29.04 -6.91
C PRO A 229 24.75 29.99 -6.20
N GLY A 230 25.22 31.21 -5.90
CA GLY A 230 24.44 32.24 -5.20
C GLY A 230 24.25 32.01 -3.69
N ARG A 231 24.61 30.84 -3.14
CA ARG A 231 24.49 30.55 -1.70
C ARG A 231 25.82 30.31 -1.00
N THR A 232 26.76 29.64 -1.67
CA THR A 232 28.10 29.38 -1.11
C THR A 232 29.10 30.45 -1.56
N PRO A 233 29.81 31.13 -0.62
CA PRO A 233 30.88 32.06 -0.97
C PRO A 233 32.00 31.38 -1.77
N ALA A 234 32.20 31.83 -3.01
CA ALA A 234 33.17 31.22 -3.93
C ALA A 234 34.62 31.34 -3.42
N GLY A 235 35.40 30.27 -3.60
CA GLY A 235 36.84 30.24 -3.27
C GLY A 235 37.16 30.28 -1.78
N THR A 236 36.18 30.05 -0.90
CA THR A 236 36.41 30.05 0.55
C THR A 236 36.82 28.67 1.07
N ILE A 237 37.62 28.67 2.14
CA ILE A 237 38.03 27.48 2.89
C ILE A 237 37.53 27.65 4.32
N THR A 238 36.98 26.58 4.91
CA THR A 238 36.52 26.56 6.30
C THR A 238 37.32 25.52 7.10
N GLY A 239 37.78 25.91 8.28
CA GLY A 239 38.43 25.00 9.25
C GLY A 239 37.43 24.29 10.18
N GLN A 240 36.13 24.50 9.99
CA GLN A 240 35.09 23.89 10.82
C GLN A 240 35.08 22.36 10.63
N VAL A 241 34.97 21.64 11.75
CA VAL A 241 34.97 20.18 11.74
C VAL A 241 33.62 19.67 11.23
N ALA A 242 33.62 18.97 10.08
CA ALA A 242 32.47 18.28 9.50
C ALA A 242 32.67 16.75 9.56
N HIS A 243 31.58 15.98 9.46
CA HIS A 243 31.59 14.51 9.43
C HIS A 243 30.55 14.00 8.43
N LEU A 244 30.75 12.81 7.84
CA LEU A 244 29.82 12.26 6.83
C LEU A 244 28.38 12.09 7.35
N ILE A 245 28.21 11.84 8.65
CA ILE A 245 26.89 11.75 9.30
C ILE A 245 26.10 13.07 9.25
N ASP A 246 26.76 14.19 8.96
CA ASP A 246 26.15 15.51 8.86
C ASP A 246 25.39 15.70 7.54
N LEU A 247 25.63 14.87 6.52
CA LEU A 247 24.99 15.02 5.21
C LEU A 247 23.49 14.74 5.26
N MET A 248 23.04 13.77 6.06
CA MET A 248 21.62 13.46 6.24
C MET A 248 20.83 14.65 6.83
N PRO A 249 21.16 15.20 8.01
CA PRO A 249 20.46 16.36 8.55
C PRO A 249 20.57 17.60 7.65
N THR A 250 21.68 17.75 6.91
CA THR A 250 21.82 18.81 5.91
C THR A 250 20.81 18.67 4.78
N ALA A 251 20.67 17.47 4.21
CA ALA A 251 19.70 17.21 3.15
C ALA A 251 18.26 17.39 3.63
N LEU A 252 17.93 16.95 4.85
CA LEU A 252 16.61 17.14 5.46
C LEU A 252 16.27 18.63 5.65
N GLU A 253 17.19 19.41 6.23
CA GLU A 253 16.97 20.86 6.43
C GLU A 253 16.78 21.59 5.10
N LEU A 254 17.61 21.27 4.09
CA LEU A 254 17.56 21.96 2.80
C LEU A 254 16.35 21.56 1.94
N SER A 255 15.87 20.32 2.07
CA SER A 255 14.70 19.83 1.34
C SER A 255 13.37 20.09 2.04
N GLY A 256 13.38 20.31 3.36
CA GLY A 256 12.18 20.37 4.19
C GLY A 256 11.54 19.00 4.45
N ALA A 257 12.24 17.90 4.17
CA ALA A 257 11.74 16.54 4.40
C ALA A 257 11.81 16.13 5.87
N ASP A 258 10.83 15.33 6.30
CA ASP A 258 10.78 14.76 7.64
C ASP A 258 11.66 13.51 7.76
N TYR A 259 12.35 13.37 8.89
CA TYR A 259 13.06 12.13 9.21
C TYR A 259 12.07 11.07 9.71
N PRO A 260 11.93 9.92 9.04
CA PRO A 260 10.96 8.90 9.45
C PRO A 260 11.38 8.29 10.78
N LEU A 261 10.45 8.22 11.74
CA LEU A 261 10.68 7.54 13.02
C LEU A 261 10.52 6.02 12.92
N GLU A 262 9.96 5.54 11.81
CA GLU A 262 9.66 4.14 11.54
C GLU A 262 9.79 3.83 10.04
N ASN A 263 10.33 2.67 9.68
CA ASN A 263 10.42 2.18 8.31
C ASN A 263 10.08 0.69 8.28
N ARG A 264 9.06 0.30 7.48
CA ARG A 264 8.57 -1.08 7.37
C ARG A 264 8.28 -1.76 8.73
N GLY A 265 7.87 -0.99 9.74
CA GLY A 265 7.58 -1.54 11.06
C GLY A 265 8.74 -1.56 12.05
N GLU A 266 9.92 -1.11 11.62
CA GLU A 266 11.11 -1.04 12.44
C GLU A 266 11.39 0.41 12.82
N ARG A 267 11.66 0.64 14.10
CA ARG A 267 12.06 1.95 14.59
C ARG A 267 13.38 2.36 13.94
N VAL A 268 13.36 3.47 13.22
CA VAL A 268 14.56 4.05 12.64
C VAL A 268 15.34 4.74 13.76
N LEU A 269 16.66 4.50 13.81
CA LEU A 269 17.52 5.17 14.79
C LEU A 269 17.59 6.67 14.49
N PRO A 270 17.58 7.56 15.50
CA PRO A 270 17.86 8.98 15.28
C PRO A 270 19.21 9.17 14.57
N PHE A 271 19.30 10.12 13.65
CA PHE A 271 20.61 10.55 13.12
C PHE A 271 21.40 11.32 14.19
N GLU A 272 22.73 11.26 14.14
CA GLU A 272 23.61 11.89 15.14
C GLU A 272 24.36 13.11 14.62
N GLY A 273 24.24 13.41 13.32
CA GLY A 273 24.91 14.55 12.70
C GLY A 273 24.27 15.90 12.98
N ALA A 274 24.99 16.96 12.65
CA ALA A 274 24.51 18.33 12.66
C ALA A 274 24.45 18.86 11.23
N SER A 275 23.39 19.59 10.87
CA SER A 275 23.26 20.17 9.54
C SER A 275 24.37 21.19 9.25
N LEU A 276 24.94 21.08 8.05
CA LEU A 276 25.95 21.97 7.49
C LEU A 276 25.33 23.12 6.69
N ALA A 277 24.00 23.26 6.64
CA ALA A 277 23.32 24.29 5.83
C ALA A 277 23.86 25.70 6.10
N LYS A 278 24.11 26.05 7.37
CA LYS A 278 24.73 27.32 7.74
C LYS A 278 26.16 27.47 7.23
N VAL A 279 26.97 26.43 7.32
CA VAL A 279 28.36 26.41 6.84
C VAL A 279 28.41 26.61 5.33
N ILE A 280 27.50 25.94 4.60
CA ILE A 280 27.34 26.08 3.15
C ILE A 280 27.10 27.54 2.75
N SER A 281 26.38 28.30 3.58
CA SER A 281 26.14 29.74 3.40
C SER A 281 27.19 30.68 4.01
N GLY A 282 28.35 30.16 4.47
CA GLY A 282 29.44 30.94 5.07
C GLY A 282 29.30 31.22 6.57
N GLY A 283 28.33 30.61 7.23
CA GLY A 283 28.11 30.70 8.68
C GLY A 283 28.94 29.69 9.50
N GLN A 284 28.64 29.62 10.79
CA GLN A 284 29.29 28.70 11.74
C GLN A 284 28.32 27.64 12.28
N LEU A 285 28.84 26.44 12.56
CA LEU A 285 28.17 25.42 13.36
C LEU A 285 27.98 25.91 14.79
N ALA A 286 26.87 25.50 15.41
CA ALA A 286 26.58 25.81 16.79
C ALA A 286 27.08 24.71 17.73
N GLY A 287 27.70 25.11 18.86
CA GLY A 287 28.06 24.22 19.95
C GLY A 287 29.39 23.47 19.77
N GLU A 288 29.82 22.83 20.86
CA GLU A 288 30.98 21.92 20.89
C GLU A 288 30.65 20.62 20.16
N ARG A 289 31.63 20.06 19.45
CA ARG A 289 31.45 18.87 18.60
C ARG A 289 32.25 17.71 19.15
N ARG A 290 31.56 16.60 19.41
CA ARG A 290 32.16 15.33 19.80
C ARG A 290 31.85 14.26 18.77
N LEU A 291 32.89 13.70 18.17
CA LEU A 291 32.80 12.69 17.12
C LEU A 291 33.54 11.43 17.57
N PHE A 292 33.03 10.27 17.16
CA PHE A 292 33.53 8.96 17.55
C PHE A 292 33.75 8.09 16.33
N TRP A 293 34.81 7.29 16.35
CA TRP A 293 35.14 6.32 15.32
C TRP A 293 35.47 4.97 15.96
N GLN A 294 35.11 3.92 15.23
CA GLN A 294 35.57 2.57 15.45
C GLN A 294 35.61 1.87 14.09
N PHE A 295 36.79 1.42 13.69
CA PHE A 295 36.94 0.55 12.54
C PHE A 295 37.82 -0.63 12.89
N LEU A 296 37.20 -1.82 12.90
CA LEU A 296 37.78 -3.07 13.42
C LEU A 296 38.32 -2.84 14.85
N ASP A 297 39.62 -2.82 15.04
CA ASP A 297 40.29 -2.60 16.33
C ASP A 297 40.91 -1.20 16.49
N SER A 298 40.83 -0.33 15.47
CA SER A 298 41.17 1.08 15.59
C SER A 298 40.00 1.84 16.18
N ASN A 299 40.30 2.82 17.04
CA ASN A 299 39.30 3.58 17.77
C ASN A 299 39.75 5.03 17.89
N ALA A 300 38.82 5.98 17.74
CA ALA A 300 39.10 7.39 18.03
C ALA A 300 37.91 8.15 18.60
N VAL A 301 38.21 9.22 19.32
CA VAL A 301 37.26 10.26 19.71
C VAL A 301 37.90 11.62 19.52
N ARG A 302 37.14 12.56 18.95
CA ARG A 302 37.54 13.95 18.82
C ARG A 302 36.54 14.82 19.56
N SER A 303 37.03 15.66 20.46
CA SER A 303 36.25 16.68 21.17
C SER A 303 36.99 18.00 21.06
N ASP A 304 36.46 18.92 20.27
CA ASP A 304 37.05 20.24 20.00
C ASP A 304 38.50 20.16 19.46
N HIS A 305 39.49 20.63 20.24
CA HIS A 305 40.90 20.58 19.90
C HIS A 305 41.60 19.29 20.35
N TRP A 306 40.94 18.37 21.04
CA TRP A 306 41.56 17.10 21.43
C TRP A 306 41.12 15.96 20.52
N LYS A 307 42.07 15.09 20.16
CA LYS A 307 41.78 13.79 19.58
C LYS A 307 42.53 12.70 20.34
N LEU A 308 41.78 11.70 20.78
CA LEU A 308 42.31 10.46 21.34
C LEU A 308 42.17 9.37 20.29
N VAL A 309 43.25 8.63 20.00
CA VAL A 309 43.26 7.56 18.99
C VAL A 309 44.12 6.39 19.45
N ARG A 310 43.74 5.17 19.06
CA ARG A 310 44.58 3.97 19.22
C ARG A 310 44.36 3.01 18.07
N ASP A 311 45.35 2.17 17.83
CA ASP A 311 45.31 1.07 16.87
C ASP A 311 45.48 -0.27 17.60
N GLY A 312 44.47 -1.12 17.52
CA GLY A 312 44.45 -2.41 18.20
C GLY A 312 44.57 -2.30 19.73
N GLY A 313 45.33 -3.22 20.32
CA GLY A 313 45.61 -3.25 21.77
C GLY A 313 46.67 -2.25 22.24
N ARG A 314 47.10 -1.30 21.40
CA ARG A 314 48.11 -0.31 21.77
C ARG A 314 47.54 0.72 22.77
N PRO A 315 48.40 1.40 23.55
CA PRO A 315 47.97 2.52 24.38
C PRO A 315 47.30 3.64 23.57
N TRP A 316 46.46 4.43 24.23
CA TRP A 316 45.89 5.64 23.64
C TRP A 316 46.97 6.70 23.39
N GLU A 317 46.98 7.26 22.19
CA GLU A 317 47.71 8.46 21.80
C GLU A 317 46.75 9.66 21.92
N LEU A 318 47.22 10.80 22.42
CA LEU A 318 46.45 12.04 22.51
C LEU A 318 47.15 13.16 21.74
N TYR A 319 46.38 13.87 20.91
CA TYR A 319 46.87 14.96 20.08
C TYR A 319 46.04 16.23 20.25
N ASP A 320 46.74 17.37 20.30
CA ASP A 320 46.13 18.70 20.16
C ASP A 320 45.95 18.99 18.65
N MET A 321 44.71 18.93 18.17
CA MET A 321 44.32 19.09 16.78
C MET A 321 44.42 20.52 16.27
N ALA A 322 44.54 21.52 17.15
CA ALA A 322 44.83 22.89 16.74
C ALA A 322 46.34 23.05 16.47
N ALA A 323 47.18 22.53 17.37
CA ALA A 323 48.64 22.65 17.26
C ALA A 323 49.28 21.61 16.30
N ASP A 324 48.75 20.39 16.26
CA ASP A 324 49.28 19.25 15.51
C ASP A 324 48.17 18.32 15.01
N ARG A 325 47.47 18.74 13.95
CA ARG A 325 46.53 17.86 13.24
C ARG A 325 47.23 16.71 12.50
N THR A 326 48.56 16.71 12.44
CA THR A 326 49.33 15.68 11.73
C THR A 326 49.74 14.49 12.60
N GLU A 327 49.35 14.52 13.88
CA GLU A 327 49.48 13.41 14.83
C GLU A 327 50.94 12.95 15.01
N THR A 328 51.84 13.93 15.15
CA THR A 328 53.29 13.75 15.27
C THR A 328 53.81 13.83 16.71
N ALA A 329 53.09 14.51 17.60
CA ALA A 329 53.46 14.70 19.00
C ALA A 329 52.38 14.15 19.94
N ASP A 330 52.57 12.91 20.41
CA ASP A 330 51.69 12.31 21.42
C ASP A 330 51.92 13.00 22.79
N VAL A 331 50.87 13.65 23.30
CA VAL A 331 50.89 14.37 24.58
C VAL A 331 50.10 13.65 25.68
N ALA A 332 49.70 12.38 25.48
CA ALA A 332 48.90 11.61 26.43
C ALA A 332 49.52 11.59 27.84
N GLY A 333 50.85 11.42 27.94
CA GLY A 333 51.56 11.40 29.22
C GLY A 333 51.52 12.73 29.99
N ALA A 334 51.36 13.86 29.29
CA ALA A 334 51.24 15.18 29.91
C ALA A 334 49.80 15.53 30.30
N HIS A 335 48.80 14.87 29.71
CA HIS A 335 47.37 15.16 29.91
C HIS A 335 46.55 13.90 30.26
N PRO A 336 46.89 13.17 31.34
CA PRO A 336 46.22 11.92 31.70
C PRO A 336 44.71 12.09 31.99
N ALA A 337 44.30 13.24 32.52
CA ALA A 337 42.89 13.53 32.79
C ALA A 337 42.05 13.64 31.49
N VAL A 338 42.64 14.16 30.41
CA VAL A 338 41.98 14.24 29.10
C VAL A 338 41.86 12.85 28.48
N VAL A 339 42.91 12.02 28.62
CA VAL A 339 42.89 10.62 28.17
C VAL A 339 41.79 9.84 28.89
N GLU A 340 41.66 9.99 30.20
CA GLU A 340 40.60 9.33 30.98
C GLU A 340 39.21 9.78 30.54
N GLU A 341 38.97 11.09 30.40
CA GLU A 341 37.68 11.66 29.98
C GLU A 341 37.26 11.17 28.59
N LEU A 342 38.15 11.28 27.61
CA LEU A 342 37.87 10.90 26.23
C LEU A 342 37.74 9.38 26.06
N SER A 343 38.57 8.58 26.72
CA SER A 343 38.46 7.11 26.65
C SER A 343 37.18 6.59 27.32
N ALA A 344 36.73 7.23 28.40
CA ALA A 344 35.43 6.93 29.02
C ALA A 344 34.27 7.32 28.09
N ALA A 345 34.33 8.50 27.45
CA ALA A 345 33.33 8.93 26.49
C ALA A 345 33.22 7.97 25.29
N TRP A 346 34.36 7.53 24.75
CA TRP A 346 34.41 6.53 23.68
C TRP A 346 33.79 5.20 24.12
N SER A 347 34.13 4.73 25.33
CA SER A 347 33.60 3.47 25.85
C SER A 347 32.08 3.51 26.05
N ALA A 348 31.54 4.64 26.53
CA ALA A 348 30.11 4.85 26.68
C ALA A 348 29.39 4.87 25.33
N TRP A 349 29.97 5.54 24.33
CA TRP A 349 29.46 5.55 22.96
C TRP A 349 29.45 4.14 22.37
N ALA A 350 30.55 3.39 22.46
CA ALA A 350 30.66 2.03 21.95
C ALA A 350 29.67 1.07 22.61
N ALA A 351 29.49 1.15 23.93
CA ALA A 351 28.50 0.34 24.66
C ALA A 351 27.06 0.62 24.22
N ARG A 352 26.74 1.89 23.93
CA ARG A 352 25.43 2.29 23.40
C ARG A 352 25.20 1.74 21.99
N CYS A 353 26.22 1.78 21.13
CA CYS A 353 26.14 1.24 19.76
C CYS A 353 26.07 -0.30 19.72
N ALA A 354 26.70 -0.98 20.68
CA ALA A 354 26.70 -2.45 20.78
C ALA A 354 25.48 -3.04 21.50
N ALA A 355 24.64 -2.22 22.14
CA ALA A 355 23.46 -2.70 22.84
C ALA A 355 22.46 -3.31 21.82
N PRO A 356 22.02 -4.58 22.00
CA PRO A 356 21.00 -5.15 21.12
C PRO A 356 19.77 -4.28 21.18
N GLN A 357 19.32 -3.80 20.02
CA GLN A 357 18.08 -3.04 19.89
C GLN A 357 16.97 -3.95 20.42
N LYS A 358 16.42 -3.62 21.60
CA LYS A 358 15.37 -4.41 22.23
C LYS A 358 14.18 -4.35 21.27
N ALA A 359 13.94 -5.43 20.54
CA ALA A 359 12.78 -5.53 19.65
C ALA A 359 11.55 -5.10 20.45
N ALA A 360 10.88 -4.04 20.01
CA ALA A 360 9.64 -3.63 20.63
C ALA A 360 8.71 -4.85 20.61
N LYS A 361 8.19 -5.26 21.77
CA LYS A 361 7.24 -6.37 21.84
C LYS A 361 6.06 -6.03 20.94
N ARG A 362 5.91 -6.77 19.84
CA ARG A 362 4.78 -6.62 18.93
C ARG A 362 3.48 -6.99 19.66
N PRO A 363 2.38 -6.25 19.46
CA PRO A 363 1.11 -6.56 20.10
C PRO A 363 0.49 -7.80 19.48
N ASN A 364 -0.32 -8.52 20.26
CA ASN A 364 -1.33 -9.40 19.66
C ASN A 364 -2.51 -8.56 19.18
N ILE A 365 -3.23 -9.06 18.18
CA ILE A 365 -4.43 -8.40 17.64
C ILE A 365 -5.56 -9.45 17.58
N LEU A 366 -6.68 -9.14 18.24
CA LEU A 366 -7.88 -9.98 18.26
C LEU A 366 -9.02 -9.22 17.56
N TRP A 367 -9.57 -9.83 16.52
CA TRP A 367 -10.80 -9.39 15.87
C TRP A 367 -11.97 -10.25 16.34
N LEU A 368 -13.00 -9.58 16.85
CA LEU A 368 -14.31 -10.15 17.14
C LEU A 368 -15.29 -9.60 16.09
N SER A 369 -15.62 -10.42 15.10
CA SER A 369 -16.47 -10.04 13.99
C SER A 369 -17.84 -10.70 14.09
N CYS A 370 -18.89 -9.99 13.67
CA CYS A 370 -20.27 -10.48 13.67
C CYS A 370 -20.87 -10.42 12.27
N GLU A 371 -21.73 -11.38 11.96
CA GLU A 371 -22.51 -11.42 10.72
C GLU A 371 -23.78 -10.59 10.82
N ASP A 372 -24.15 -9.85 9.78
CA ASP A 372 -25.49 -9.27 9.63
C ASP A 372 -25.94 -8.44 10.86
N MET A 373 -25.17 -7.44 11.29
CA MET A 373 -25.45 -6.68 12.52
C MET A 373 -25.14 -5.18 12.40
N GLY A 374 -26.18 -4.35 12.55
CA GLY A 374 -26.04 -2.89 12.72
C GLY A 374 -25.70 -2.49 14.16
N PRO A 375 -25.56 -1.19 14.49
CA PRO A 375 -25.15 -0.69 15.81
C PRO A 375 -26.24 -0.79 16.91
N HIS A 376 -26.97 -1.90 16.97
CA HIS A 376 -28.03 -2.20 17.93
C HIS A 376 -27.45 -2.70 19.26
N LEU A 377 -26.68 -1.84 19.93
CA LEU A 377 -25.91 -2.14 21.15
C LEU A 377 -26.20 -1.10 22.23
N GLY A 378 -26.14 -1.48 23.50
CA GLY A 378 -26.38 -0.57 24.63
C GLY A 378 -25.45 0.64 24.61
N CYS A 379 -24.16 0.41 24.33
CA CYS A 379 -23.18 1.46 24.16
C CYS A 379 -23.39 2.33 22.92
N TYR A 380 -24.25 1.98 21.97
CA TYR A 380 -24.66 2.88 20.87
C TYR A 380 -25.97 3.63 21.17
N GLY A 381 -26.50 3.50 22.38
CA GLY A 381 -27.72 4.17 22.84
C GLY A 381 -28.98 3.34 22.70
N ASP A 382 -28.88 2.07 22.31
CA ASP A 382 -30.02 1.20 22.13
C ASP A 382 -30.49 0.60 23.47
N SER A 383 -31.65 1.08 23.95
CA SER A 383 -32.21 0.66 25.24
C SER A 383 -32.82 -0.76 25.26
N LEU A 384 -32.98 -1.39 24.10
CA LEU A 384 -33.50 -2.75 23.99
C LEU A 384 -32.39 -3.81 23.95
N ALA A 385 -31.17 -3.40 23.56
CA ALA A 385 -30.00 -4.25 23.52
C ALA A 385 -29.59 -4.75 24.92
N ARG A 386 -29.25 -6.05 25.01
CA ARG A 386 -28.69 -6.67 26.21
C ARG A 386 -27.23 -7.05 25.96
N THR A 387 -26.36 -6.06 25.99
CA THR A 387 -24.94 -6.21 25.58
C THR A 387 -23.93 -5.73 26.62
N PRO A 388 -24.01 -6.19 27.90
CA PRO A 388 -23.13 -5.69 28.95
C PRO A 388 -21.64 -5.95 28.69
N VAL A 389 -21.27 -7.02 27.98
CA VAL A 389 -19.85 -7.32 27.68
C VAL A 389 -19.32 -6.31 26.67
N ILE A 390 -20.03 -6.10 25.57
CA ILE A 390 -19.62 -5.14 24.53
C ILE A 390 -19.67 -3.70 25.06
N ASP A 391 -20.62 -3.38 25.95
CA ASP A 391 -20.67 -2.09 26.63
C ASP A 391 -19.45 -1.86 27.52
N ALA A 392 -19.02 -2.88 28.26
CA ALA A 392 -17.79 -2.83 29.05
C ALA A 392 -16.54 -2.73 28.16
N LEU A 393 -16.50 -3.42 27.02
CA LEU A 393 -15.42 -3.28 26.04
C LEU A 393 -15.33 -1.86 25.49
N ALA A 394 -16.45 -1.22 25.19
CA ALA A 394 -16.51 0.17 24.76
C ALA A 394 -16.05 1.13 25.87
N ALA A 395 -16.46 0.90 27.13
CA ALA A 395 -16.00 1.69 28.27
C ALA A 395 -14.48 1.56 28.51
N ALA A 396 -13.89 0.41 28.20
CA ALA A 396 -12.44 0.18 28.28
C ALA A 396 -11.67 0.67 27.04
N GLY A 397 -12.36 1.02 25.95
CA GLY A 397 -11.79 1.35 24.65
C GLY A 397 -12.32 2.65 24.06
N CYS A 398 -12.38 2.71 22.73
CA CYS A 398 -13.00 3.78 21.96
C CYS A 398 -14.13 3.21 21.09
N ARG A 399 -15.27 3.91 21.08
CA ARG A 399 -16.42 3.63 20.21
C ARG A 399 -16.36 4.50 18.96
N TYR A 400 -16.45 3.88 17.78
CA TYR A 400 -16.48 4.60 16.50
C TYR A 400 -17.91 4.71 15.99
N THR A 401 -18.41 5.94 15.90
CA THR A 401 -19.81 6.20 15.56
C THR A 401 -20.10 6.20 14.06
N ASN A 402 -19.06 6.30 13.23
CA ASN A 402 -19.16 6.45 11.77
C ASN A 402 -18.35 5.36 11.02
N CYS A 403 -18.59 4.09 11.32
CA CYS A 403 -17.98 2.95 10.63
C CYS A 403 -18.93 2.35 9.58
N PHE A 404 -18.48 2.31 8.31
CA PHE A 404 -19.30 1.89 7.17
C PHE A 404 -18.65 0.76 6.38
N THR A 405 -19.45 -0.22 5.98
CA THR A 405 -19.00 -1.28 5.09
C THR A 405 -18.97 -0.83 3.63
N SER A 406 -18.05 -1.39 2.84
CA SER A 406 -17.91 -1.13 1.40
C SER A 406 -18.96 -1.82 0.53
N ALA A 407 -19.70 -2.79 1.08
CA ALA A 407 -20.82 -3.45 0.41
C ALA A 407 -21.83 -3.98 1.44
N PRO A 408 -23.14 -3.94 1.16
CA PRO A 408 -24.19 -4.33 2.11
C PRO A 408 -24.43 -5.85 2.14
N VAL A 409 -23.41 -6.65 1.84
CA VAL A 409 -23.48 -8.12 1.79
C VAL A 409 -22.10 -8.74 2.02
N CYS A 410 -22.08 -9.96 2.56
CA CYS A 410 -20.90 -10.59 3.13
C CYS A 410 -19.72 -10.77 2.13
N ALA A 411 -19.89 -11.48 1.02
CA ALA A 411 -18.74 -11.91 0.20
C ALA A 411 -17.95 -10.76 -0.47
N PRO A 412 -18.58 -9.77 -1.11
CA PRO A 412 -17.89 -8.58 -1.63
C PRO A 412 -17.19 -7.79 -0.52
N ASN A 413 -17.87 -7.57 0.62
CA ASN A 413 -17.26 -6.79 1.69
C ASN A 413 -16.09 -7.53 2.35
N ARG A 414 -16.23 -8.83 2.64
CA ARG A 414 -15.16 -9.66 3.23
C ARG A 414 -13.94 -9.74 2.31
N SER A 415 -14.15 -9.74 1.00
CA SER A 415 -13.07 -9.61 0.01
C SER A 415 -12.35 -8.26 0.12
N SER A 416 -13.10 -7.19 0.38
CA SER A 416 -12.54 -5.85 0.56
C SER A 416 -11.79 -5.70 1.89
N ILE A 417 -12.30 -6.29 2.97
CA ILE A 417 -11.66 -6.28 4.30
C ILE A 417 -10.32 -7.00 4.26
N ILE A 418 -10.26 -8.20 3.67
CA ILE A 418 -9.07 -9.04 3.73
C ILE A 418 -7.94 -8.56 2.82
N THR A 419 -8.27 -7.81 1.75
CA THR A 419 -7.29 -7.27 0.80
C THR A 419 -6.98 -5.79 1.03
N GLY A 420 -7.87 -5.04 1.66
CA GLY A 420 -7.79 -3.57 1.72
C GLY A 420 -8.07 -2.89 0.38
N VAL A 421 -8.66 -3.60 -0.58
CA VAL A 421 -8.95 -3.13 -1.94
C VAL A 421 -10.46 -3.28 -2.19
N HIS A 422 -11.11 -2.30 -2.82
CA HIS A 422 -12.54 -2.40 -3.10
C HIS A 422 -12.85 -3.61 -4.00
N ALA A 423 -13.95 -4.33 -3.69
CA ALA A 423 -14.40 -5.45 -4.51
C ALA A 423 -14.65 -5.06 -5.97
N ALA A 424 -15.10 -3.81 -6.21
CA ALA A 424 -15.25 -3.22 -7.54
C ALA A 424 -13.96 -3.27 -8.36
N THR A 425 -12.84 -2.85 -7.76
CA THR A 425 -11.48 -2.87 -8.31
C THR A 425 -11.02 -4.28 -8.65
N LEU A 426 -11.31 -5.25 -7.78
CA LEU A 426 -10.90 -6.65 -7.94
C LEU A 426 -11.80 -7.42 -8.93
N GLY A 427 -12.90 -6.81 -9.38
CA GLY A 427 -13.93 -7.52 -10.13
C GLY A 427 -14.68 -8.57 -9.29
N SER A 428 -14.65 -8.50 -7.96
CA SER A 428 -15.17 -9.51 -7.03
C SER A 428 -16.46 -9.06 -6.32
N TYR A 429 -17.21 -8.14 -6.94
CA TYR A 429 -18.33 -7.40 -6.35
C TYR A 429 -19.69 -8.10 -6.50
N HIS A 430 -19.82 -9.05 -7.44
CA HIS A 430 -21.00 -9.90 -7.53
C HIS A 430 -21.07 -10.88 -6.36
N MET A 431 -22.20 -10.97 -5.68
CA MET A 431 -22.38 -11.92 -4.58
C MET A 431 -22.21 -13.36 -5.10
N ARG A 432 -21.24 -14.09 -4.54
CA ARG A 432 -20.76 -15.38 -5.06
C ARG A 432 -20.24 -15.23 -6.50
N SER A 433 -19.12 -14.52 -6.66
CA SER A 433 -18.46 -14.19 -7.95
C SER A 433 -17.86 -15.39 -8.73
N GLY A 434 -18.36 -16.61 -8.48
CA GLY A 434 -18.08 -17.84 -9.22
C GLY A 434 -19.23 -18.82 -8.99
N GLY A 435 -19.55 -19.64 -9.98
CA GLY A 435 -20.61 -20.65 -9.86
C GLY A 435 -20.26 -21.72 -8.81
N GLU A 436 -21.29 -22.30 -8.18
CA GLU A 436 -21.12 -23.35 -7.15
C GLU A 436 -21.13 -24.79 -7.74
N GLY A 437 -21.28 -24.92 -9.07
CA GLY A 437 -21.37 -26.20 -9.79
C GLY A 437 -20.04 -26.70 -10.37
N LYS A 438 -20.01 -27.99 -10.77
CA LYS A 438 -18.85 -28.62 -11.46
C LYS A 438 -18.58 -28.03 -12.85
N GLY A 439 -19.47 -27.19 -13.39
CA GLY A 439 -19.30 -26.39 -14.60
C GLY A 439 -19.55 -24.88 -14.43
N GLY A 440 -19.59 -24.35 -13.20
CA GLY A 440 -19.72 -22.92 -12.94
C GLY A 440 -18.46 -22.12 -13.30
N SER A 441 -18.59 -20.81 -13.49
CA SER A 441 -17.42 -19.94 -13.67
C SER A 441 -16.53 -19.97 -12.43
N ALA A 442 -15.22 -20.17 -12.62
CA ALA A 442 -14.28 -20.13 -11.51
C ALA A 442 -14.33 -18.76 -10.83
N LYS A 443 -14.18 -18.74 -9.50
CA LYS A 443 -13.95 -17.48 -8.77
C LYS A 443 -12.75 -16.75 -9.40
N PRO A 444 -12.75 -15.41 -9.43
CA PRO A 444 -11.60 -14.65 -9.91
C PRO A 444 -10.34 -14.95 -9.09
N GLU A 445 -9.19 -14.90 -9.76
CA GLU A 445 -7.88 -14.90 -9.12
C GLU A 445 -7.52 -13.49 -8.63
N LEU A 446 -6.71 -13.39 -7.58
CA LEU A 446 -6.13 -12.11 -7.17
C LEU A 446 -5.02 -11.70 -8.14
N PRO A 447 -4.92 -10.42 -8.52
CA PRO A 447 -3.86 -9.94 -9.39
C PRO A 447 -2.49 -10.01 -8.72
N ALA A 448 -1.44 -10.09 -9.54
CA ALA A 448 -0.08 -10.06 -9.05
C ALA A 448 0.19 -8.78 -8.24
N GLY A 449 0.76 -8.93 -7.04
CA GLY A 449 1.06 -7.82 -6.15
C GLY A 449 -0.06 -7.45 -5.15
N VAL A 450 -1.29 -7.94 -5.32
CA VAL A 450 -2.35 -7.83 -4.31
C VAL A 450 -2.35 -9.09 -3.43
N GLU A 451 -2.15 -8.90 -2.13
CA GLU A 451 -2.15 -10.00 -1.16
C GLU A 451 -3.18 -9.76 -0.05
N CYS A 452 -3.76 -10.83 0.46
CA CYS A 452 -4.52 -10.75 1.71
C CYS A 452 -3.58 -10.32 2.86
N PHE A 453 -3.96 -9.29 3.61
CA PHE A 453 -3.06 -8.70 4.62
C PHE A 453 -2.53 -9.68 5.70
N PRO A 454 -3.24 -10.77 6.08
CA PRO A 454 -2.67 -11.74 7.02
C PRO A 454 -1.40 -12.42 6.48
N ALA A 455 -1.24 -12.58 5.17
CA ALA A 455 0.00 -13.09 4.59
C ALA A 455 1.19 -12.16 4.90
N LEU A 456 0.95 -10.83 4.94
CA LEU A 456 1.95 -9.83 5.30
C LEU A 456 2.33 -9.94 6.79
N LEU A 457 1.33 -10.14 7.66
CA LEU A 457 1.54 -10.36 9.09
C LEU A 457 2.35 -11.64 9.36
N ARG A 458 2.04 -12.73 8.64
CA ARG A 458 2.77 -14.00 8.74
C ARG A 458 4.24 -13.84 8.35
N ARG A 459 4.53 -13.09 7.29
CA ARG A 459 5.93 -12.73 6.94
C ARG A 459 6.62 -11.92 8.03
N ALA A 460 5.88 -11.12 8.78
CA ALA A 460 6.35 -10.41 9.96
C ALA A 460 6.39 -11.29 11.23
N GLY A 461 6.19 -12.61 11.13
CA GLY A 461 6.31 -13.54 12.24
C GLY A 461 5.06 -13.70 13.10
N TYR A 462 3.92 -13.15 12.70
CA TYR A 462 2.65 -13.41 13.39
C TYR A 462 2.14 -14.82 13.12
N TYR A 463 1.50 -15.42 14.12
CA TYR A 463 0.59 -16.53 13.93
C TYR A 463 -0.80 -15.99 13.55
N CYS A 464 -1.30 -16.33 12.37
CA CYS A 464 -2.59 -15.83 11.86
C CYS A 464 -3.66 -16.92 11.84
N SER A 465 -4.76 -16.71 12.56
CA SER A 465 -5.87 -17.68 12.63
C SER A 465 -7.25 -17.08 12.36
N ASN A 466 -8.14 -17.82 11.69
CA ASN A 466 -9.51 -17.39 11.39
C ASN A 466 -10.54 -18.49 11.73
N ASN A 467 -11.51 -18.18 12.60
CA ASN A 467 -12.55 -19.11 13.06
C ASN A 467 -13.95 -18.63 12.65
N VAL A 468 -14.63 -19.24 11.69
CA VAL A 468 -14.11 -20.02 10.54
C VAL A 468 -14.43 -19.33 9.20
N LYS A 469 -15.38 -18.38 9.22
CA LYS A 469 -15.99 -17.84 8.00
C LYS A 469 -15.03 -16.87 7.30
N GLU A 470 -14.74 -17.16 6.04
CA GLU A 470 -13.94 -16.31 5.16
C GLU A 470 -14.84 -15.58 4.16
N ASP A 471 -15.61 -16.37 3.41
CA ASP A 471 -16.57 -15.91 2.40
C ASP A 471 -15.99 -15.07 1.26
N TYR A 472 -14.72 -15.26 0.91
CA TYR A 472 -14.07 -14.49 -0.16
C TYR A 472 -14.66 -14.81 -1.55
N ASN A 473 -14.81 -13.77 -2.36
CA ASN A 473 -15.30 -13.82 -3.74
C ASN A 473 -14.18 -14.09 -4.76
N PHE A 474 -13.01 -14.54 -4.32
CA PHE A 474 -11.87 -14.91 -5.14
C PHE A 474 -11.29 -16.27 -4.68
N ILE A 475 -10.39 -16.85 -5.46
CA ILE A 475 -9.65 -18.06 -5.07
C ILE A 475 -8.67 -17.67 -3.96
N ARG A 476 -8.92 -18.15 -2.74
CA ARG A 476 -8.07 -17.85 -1.58
C ARG A 476 -6.65 -18.43 -1.78
N PRO A 477 -5.59 -17.61 -1.70
CA PRO A 477 -4.21 -18.11 -1.68
C PRO A 477 -3.93 -19.01 -0.46
N GLU A 478 -3.04 -19.98 -0.59
CA GLU A 478 -2.71 -20.89 0.52
C GLU A 478 -2.01 -20.18 1.69
N ASN A 479 -1.26 -19.11 1.40
CA ASN A 479 -0.43 -18.40 2.38
C ASN A 479 -1.18 -17.41 3.30
N VAL A 480 -2.51 -17.34 3.23
CA VAL A 480 -3.28 -16.34 4.01
C VAL A 480 -3.27 -16.65 5.51
N TRP A 481 -3.53 -17.90 5.91
CA TRP A 481 -3.73 -18.26 7.32
C TRP A 481 -2.79 -19.39 7.74
N ASP A 482 -2.36 -19.42 9.00
CA ASP A 482 -1.75 -20.60 9.60
C ASP A 482 -2.82 -21.63 9.99
N ASP A 483 -4.01 -21.17 10.40
CA ASP A 483 -5.17 -22.01 10.72
C ASP A 483 -6.47 -21.27 10.36
N SER A 484 -7.26 -21.83 9.45
CA SER A 484 -8.59 -21.32 9.11
C SER A 484 -9.58 -22.48 9.17
N SER A 485 -10.23 -22.63 10.33
CA SER A 485 -11.06 -23.81 10.65
C SER A 485 -11.98 -23.51 11.84
N ASN A 486 -12.96 -24.38 12.09
CA ASN A 486 -13.81 -24.29 13.30
C ASN A 486 -13.00 -24.46 14.60
N ALA A 487 -11.81 -25.05 14.52
CA ALA A 487 -10.89 -25.23 15.64
C ALA A 487 -9.82 -24.12 15.71
N ALA A 488 -9.82 -23.18 14.76
CA ALA A 488 -8.80 -22.14 14.68
C ALA A 488 -8.83 -21.26 15.92
N HIS A 489 -7.66 -21.05 16.50
CA HIS A 489 -7.51 -20.33 17.75
C HIS A 489 -6.10 -19.82 17.94
N TRP A 490 -5.91 -18.65 18.56
CA TRP A 490 -4.57 -18.19 18.96
C TRP A 490 -3.82 -19.19 19.84
N ARG A 491 -4.52 -20.08 20.55
CA ARG A 491 -3.96 -21.10 21.44
C ARG A 491 -3.25 -22.21 20.65
N ASN A 492 -3.53 -22.37 19.36
CA ASN A 492 -2.91 -23.39 18.50
C ASN A 492 -1.48 -23.04 18.08
N ARG A 493 -1.03 -21.79 18.30
CA ARG A 493 0.36 -21.40 18.06
C ARG A 493 1.33 -22.26 18.88
N LYS A 494 2.39 -22.75 18.22
CA LYS A 494 3.38 -23.65 18.86
C LYS A 494 4.21 -22.89 19.88
N ASP A 495 4.73 -21.72 19.49
CA ASP A 495 5.45 -20.82 20.38
C ASP A 495 4.48 -19.83 21.04
N LYS A 496 4.33 -19.90 22.36
CA LYS A 496 3.41 -19.02 23.10
C LYS A 496 3.88 -17.56 23.16
N THR A 497 5.16 -17.30 22.89
CA THR A 497 5.75 -15.96 22.83
C THR A 497 5.57 -15.29 21.47
N GLN A 498 5.24 -16.07 20.43
CA GLN A 498 4.92 -15.55 19.10
C GLN A 498 3.68 -14.65 19.16
N PRO A 499 3.70 -13.44 18.55
CA PRO A 499 2.52 -12.59 18.47
C PRO A 499 1.47 -13.24 17.56
N PHE A 500 0.19 -12.98 17.83
CA PHE A 500 -0.90 -13.52 17.01
C PHE A 500 -1.82 -12.44 16.44
N PHE A 501 -2.39 -12.73 15.28
CA PHE A 501 -3.56 -12.07 14.73
C PHE A 501 -4.67 -13.13 14.61
N ALA A 502 -5.75 -12.98 15.38
CA ALA A 502 -6.82 -13.96 15.43
C ALA A 502 -8.17 -13.32 15.12
N VAL A 503 -8.95 -13.94 14.25
CA VAL A 503 -10.31 -13.52 13.90
C VAL A 503 -11.29 -14.58 14.37
N PHE A 504 -12.30 -14.17 15.13
CA PHE A 504 -13.45 -14.99 15.48
C PHE A 504 -14.69 -14.37 14.85
N ASN A 505 -15.51 -15.20 14.20
CA ASN A 505 -16.71 -14.77 13.47
C ASN A 505 -17.96 -15.35 14.16
N TYR A 506 -18.83 -14.48 14.67
CA TYR A 506 -20.13 -14.89 15.21
C TYR A 506 -21.17 -14.94 14.10
N VAL A 507 -21.65 -16.15 13.79
CA VAL A 507 -22.65 -16.40 12.75
C VAL A 507 -24.09 -16.44 13.25
N GLY A 508 -24.31 -16.26 14.56
CA GLY A 508 -25.62 -16.41 15.20
C GLY A 508 -26.63 -15.33 14.81
N THR A 509 -26.16 -14.15 14.37
CA THR A 509 -26.99 -13.02 13.90
C THR A 509 -27.29 -13.05 12.40
N HIS A 510 -26.72 -14.00 11.65
CA HIS A 510 -26.92 -14.12 10.20
C HIS A 510 -28.40 -14.28 9.80
N GLU A 511 -28.81 -13.78 8.62
CA GLU A 511 -30.21 -13.79 8.13
C GLU A 511 -30.91 -15.16 8.26
N SER A 512 -30.16 -16.25 8.08
CA SER A 512 -30.71 -17.61 8.20
C SER A 512 -31.13 -17.97 9.62
N GLN A 513 -30.54 -17.34 10.64
CA GLN A 513 -30.92 -17.51 12.05
C GLN A 513 -32.08 -16.59 12.42
N VAL A 514 -32.10 -15.37 11.85
CA VAL A 514 -33.26 -14.47 11.96
C VAL A 514 -34.52 -15.14 11.38
N ALA A 515 -34.41 -15.80 10.22
CA ALA A 515 -35.52 -16.52 9.59
C ALA A 515 -35.97 -17.78 10.38
N LYS A 516 -35.15 -18.36 11.26
CA LYS A 516 -35.49 -19.53 12.08
C LYS A 516 -36.20 -19.13 13.38
N TRP A 517 -37.40 -18.58 13.26
CA TRP A 517 -38.16 -18.06 14.41
C TRP A 517 -39.29 -18.99 14.92
N LYS A 518 -39.86 -19.84 14.06
CA LYS A 518 -41.00 -20.73 14.41
C LYS A 518 -40.62 -22.03 15.13
N LYS A 519 -39.33 -22.30 15.34
CA LYS A 519 -38.84 -23.46 16.11
C LYS A 519 -38.09 -22.97 17.35
N ARG A 520 -38.84 -22.61 18.39
CA ARG A 520 -38.31 -22.33 19.75
C ARG A 520 -37.99 -23.60 20.55
N GLU A 521 -38.08 -24.77 19.93
CA GLU A 521 -37.62 -26.03 20.55
C GLU A 521 -36.15 -26.25 20.17
N GLU A 522 -35.30 -26.08 21.17
CA GLU A 522 -33.83 -25.96 21.25
C GLU A 522 -32.90 -26.86 20.38
N PRO A 523 -31.57 -26.56 20.32
CA PRO A 523 -30.85 -25.37 20.83
C PRO A 523 -29.90 -24.72 19.81
N VAL A 524 -29.66 -23.41 19.92
CA VAL A 524 -28.29 -22.85 19.79
C VAL A 524 -28.17 -21.63 20.70
N GLU A 525 -27.71 -21.84 21.94
CA GLU A 525 -27.10 -20.86 22.87
C GLU A 525 -27.85 -19.56 23.27
N VAL A 526 -28.99 -19.19 22.68
CA VAL A 526 -29.61 -17.88 22.94
C VAL A 526 -30.81 -17.99 23.89
N LYS A 527 -30.69 -17.40 25.08
CA LYS A 527 -31.79 -17.31 26.04
C LYS A 527 -32.80 -16.25 25.60
N ALA A 528 -33.98 -16.68 25.17
CA ALA A 528 -35.09 -15.79 24.82
C ALA A 528 -35.40 -14.85 26.01
N GLY A 529 -35.48 -13.54 25.74
CA GLY A 529 -35.62 -12.56 26.82
C GLY A 529 -36.06 -11.16 26.41
N THR A 530 -36.13 -10.85 25.10
CA THR A 530 -36.61 -9.56 24.61
C THR A 530 -38.13 -9.56 24.54
N ASP A 531 -38.77 -8.59 25.17
CA ASP A 531 -40.22 -8.38 25.05
C ASP A 531 -40.56 -7.77 23.68
N PRO A 532 -41.31 -8.47 22.80
CA PRO A 532 -41.76 -7.92 21.52
C PRO A 532 -42.58 -6.65 21.66
N GLY A 533 -43.30 -6.46 22.77
CA GLY A 533 -44.08 -5.25 23.03
C GLY A 533 -43.23 -3.99 23.15
N ARG A 534 -41.92 -4.14 23.43
CA ARG A 534 -40.94 -3.05 23.53
C ARG A 534 -40.14 -2.82 22.24
N ALA A 535 -40.25 -3.72 21.26
CA ALA A 535 -39.58 -3.54 19.97
C ALA A 535 -40.30 -2.44 19.17
N THR A 536 -39.52 -1.49 18.65
CA THR A 536 -39.98 -0.43 17.75
C THR A 536 -39.38 -0.66 16.36
N PRO A 537 -40.07 -1.37 15.46
CA PRO A 537 -39.60 -1.55 14.10
C PRO A 537 -39.31 -0.20 13.44
N PRO A 538 -38.26 -0.09 12.62
CA PRO A 538 -38.02 1.12 11.85
C PRO A 538 -39.17 1.39 10.88
N PRO A 539 -39.43 2.65 10.50
CA PRO A 539 -40.61 3.05 9.72
C PRO A 539 -40.73 2.41 8.33
N TYR A 540 -39.65 1.83 7.82
CA TYR A 540 -39.63 1.06 6.57
C TYR A 540 -40.06 -0.41 6.73
N HIS A 541 -40.36 -0.84 7.95
CA HIS A 541 -41.02 -2.10 8.26
C HIS A 541 -42.40 -1.82 8.86
N PRO A 542 -43.44 -2.59 8.48
CA PRO A 542 -44.78 -2.38 9.02
C PRO A 542 -44.83 -2.78 10.49
N ASP A 543 -45.45 -1.93 11.31
CA ASP A 543 -45.54 -2.16 12.75
C ASP A 543 -46.65 -3.16 13.10
N THR A 544 -46.36 -4.45 12.93
CA THR A 544 -47.28 -5.56 13.26
C THR A 544 -46.72 -6.44 14.38
N PRO A 545 -47.56 -7.21 15.09
CA PRO A 545 -47.08 -8.13 16.12
C PRO A 545 -45.99 -9.09 15.64
N LEU A 546 -46.11 -9.58 14.40
CA LEU A 546 -45.11 -10.46 13.79
C LEU A 546 -43.78 -9.74 13.58
N VAL A 547 -43.80 -8.52 13.04
CA VAL A 547 -42.57 -7.74 12.81
C VAL A 547 -41.90 -7.38 14.14
N ARG A 548 -42.68 -7.00 15.17
CA ARG A 548 -42.16 -6.77 16.53
C ARG A 548 -41.50 -8.03 17.12
N GLU A 549 -42.11 -9.20 16.93
CA GLU A 549 -41.53 -10.48 17.34
C GLU A 549 -40.22 -10.77 16.62
N GLN A 550 -40.12 -10.48 15.32
CA GLN A 550 -38.88 -10.65 14.56
C GLN A 550 -37.76 -9.74 15.06
N TRP A 551 -38.05 -8.46 15.36
CA TRP A 551 -37.07 -7.57 15.95
C TRP A 551 -36.62 -8.05 17.33
N ALA A 552 -37.55 -8.48 18.19
CA ALA A 552 -37.20 -9.06 19.49
C ALA A 552 -36.32 -10.31 19.38
N HIS A 553 -36.60 -11.20 18.42
CA HIS A 553 -35.76 -12.36 18.11
C HIS A 553 -34.35 -11.93 17.69
N TYR A 554 -34.23 -10.94 16.82
CA TYR A 554 -32.92 -10.39 16.44
C TYR A 554 -32.14 -9.85 17.65
N TYR A 555 -32.78 -9.12 18.58
CA TYR A 555 -32.12 -8.67 19.83
C TYR A 555 -31.70 -9.82 20.73
N ASP A 556 -32.46 -10.92 20.76
CA ASP A 556 -32.04 -12.13 21.47
C ASP A 556 -30.75 -12.69 20.84
N LEU A 557 -30.65 -12.76 19.51
CA LEU A 557 -29.42 -13.19 18.82
C LEU A 557 -28.23 -12.26 19.12
N VAL A 558 -28.46 -10.94 19.21
CA VAL A 558 -27.44 -9.96 19.63
C VAL A 558 -26.99 -10.19 21.08
N ALA A 559 -27.89 -10.58 21.98
CA ALA A 559 -27.51 -10.96 23.34
C ALA A 559 -26.65 -12.23 23.37
N GLY A 560 -26.94 -13.21 22.51
CA GLY A 560 -26.11 -14.41 22.33
C GLY A 560 -24.70 -14.09 21.81
N MET A 561 -24.58 -13.09 20.93
CA MET A 561 -23.30 -12.56 20.46
C MET A 561 -22.49 -11.96 21.63
N ASP A 562 -23.13 -11.19 22.50
CA ASP A 562 -22.47 -10.58 23.68
C ASP A 562 -21.87 -11.65 24.61
N GLU A 563 -22.64 -12.71 24.90
CA GLU A 563 -22.17 -13.85 25.69
C GLU A 563 -20.99 -14.57 25.02
N TRP A 564 -21.03 -14.75 23.71
CA TRP A 564 -19.94 -15.34 22.92
C TRP A 564 -18.66 -14.49 23.01
N ALA A 565 -18.78 -13.18 22.84
CA ALA A 565 -17.65 -12.25 22.98
C ALA A 565 -17.06 -12.31 24.40
N GLY A 566 -17.93 -12.40 25.42
CA GLY A 566 -17.53 -12.53 26.82
C GLY A 566 -16.67 -13.76 27.09
N ARG A 567 -17.03 -14.91 26.50
CA ARG A 567 -16.23 -16.15 26.62
C ARG A 567 -14.85 -16.00 26.01
N LEU A 568 -14.71 -15.33 24.86
CA LEU A 568 -13.41 -15.13 24.20
C LEU A 568 -12.54 -14.12 24.95
N LEU A 569 -13.13 -13.03 25.45
CA LEU A 569 -12.42 -12.05 26.27
C LEU A 569 -11.95 -12.65 27.60
N ALA A 570 -12.76 -13.48 28.25
CA ALA A 570 -12.37 -14.22 29.45
C ALA A 570 -11.16 -15.14 29.18
N GLN A 571 -11.18 -15.88 28.06
CA GLN A 571 -10.04 -16.73 27.67
C GLN A 571 -8.75 -15.93 27.43
N LEU A 572 -8.85 -14.71 26.90
CA LEU A 572 -7.71 -13.82 26.70
C LEU A 572 -7.08 -13.36 28.03
N GLU A 573 -7.93 -13.10 29.03
CA GLU A 573 -7.50 -12.78 30.41
C GLU A 573 -6.91 -14.02 31.10
N GLU A 574 -7.55 -15.19 30.99
CA GLU A 574 -7.06 -16.48 31.51
C GLU A 574 -5.68 -16.83 30.98
N ASP A 575 -5.42 -16.55 29.70
CA ASP A 575 -4.13 -16.80 29.05
C ASP A 575 -3.06 -15.76 29.43
N GLY A 576 -3.41 -14.72 30.20
CA GLY A 576 -2.52 -13.62 30.56
C GLY A 576 -2.10 -12.74 29.39
N LEU A 577 -2.87 -12.75 28.29
CA LEU A 577 -2.53 -12.08 27.03
C LEU A 577 -3.18 -10.69 26.90
N ALA A 578 -4.18 -10.38 27.71
CA ALA A 578 -4.97 -9.15 27.60
C ALA A 578 -4.14 -7.86 27.71
N GLY A 579 -3.08 -7.84 28.51
CA GLY A 579 -2.20 -6.68 28.66
C GLY A 579 -1.38 -6.34 27.40
N ASN A 580 -1.24 -7.29 26.47
CA ASN A 580 -0.50 -7.14 25.21
C ASN A 580 -1.39 -7.38 23.98
N THR A 581 -2.72 -7.28 24.10
CA THR A 581 -3.64 -7.58 23.00
C THR A 581 -4.56 -6.41 22.70
N ILE A 582 -4.52 -5.93 21.46
CA ILE A 582 -5.49 -4.98 20.93
C ILE A 582 -6.73 -5.76 20.51
N VAL A 583 -7.91 -5.35 20.97
CA VAL A 583 -9.19 -5.98 20.63
C VAL A 583 -9.99 -5.04 19.73
N ILE A 584 -10.43 -5.56 18.58
CA ILE A 584 -11.27 -4.84 17.62
C ILE A 584 -12.57 -5.62 17.44
N PHE A 585 -13.69 -5.02 17.78
CA PHE A 585 -15.03 -5.57 17.60
C PHE A 585 -15.74 -4.87 16.45
N TRP A 586 -16.33 -5.62 15.52
CA TRP A 586 -17.00 -5.07 14.34
C TRP A 586 -18.04 -6.03 13.72
N SER A 587 -18.84 -5.57 12.75
CA SER A 587 -19.70 -6.42 11.92
C SER A 587 -19.48 -6.19 10.42
N ASP A 588 -19.70 -7.21 9.59
CA ASP A 588 -19.42 -7.15 8.16
C ASP A 588 -20.43 -6.31 7.36
N HIS A 589 -21.69 -6.25 7.78
CA HIS A 589 -22.69 -5.33 7.25
C HIS A 589 -23.90 -5.26 8.18
N GLY A 590 -24.89 -4.43 7.85
CA GLY A 590 -26.13 -4.27 8.62
C GLY A 590 -27.00 -5.53 8.69
N PRO A 591 -28.13 -5.47 9.44
CA PRO A 591 -28.95 -6.64 9.75
C PRO A 591 -29.43 -7.44 8.55
N GLY A 592 -29.58 -8.76 8.73
CA GLY A 592 -30.11 -9.71 7.74
C GLY A 592 -31.61 -9.59 7.47
N MET A 593 -32.17 -8.39 7.65
CA MET A 593 -33.59 -8.07 7.48
C MET A 593 -33.84 -7.33 6.15
N PRO A 594 -35.09 -7.31 5.64
CA PRO A 594 -35.44 -6.57 4.42
C PRO A 594 -35.03 -5.09 4.50
N ARG A 595 -34.71 -4.46 3.36
CA ARG A 595 -34.11 -3.11 3.24
C ARG A 595 -32.71 -2.91 3.86
N CYS A 596 -32.31 -3.72 4.82
CA CYS A 596 -31.00 -3.66 5.46
C CYS A 596 -29.95 -4.32 4.55
N LYS A 597 -29.70 -5.63 4.71
CA LYS A 597 -28.82 -6.40 3.84
C LYS A 597 -29.22 -6.26 2.37
N ARG A 598 -28.21 -6.23 1.49
CA ARG A 598 -28.28 -6.10 0.03
C ARG A 598 -28.58 -4.69 -0.49
N LEU A 599 -29.00 -3.72 0.32
CA LEU A 599 -29.28 -2.35 -0.14
C LEU A 599 -28.29 -1.34 0.44
N LEU A 600 -28.03 -0.26 -0.31
CA LEU A 600 -27.00 0.74 0.04
C LEU A 600 -27.45 1.77 1.09
N TYR A 601 -28.51 1.52 1.84
CA TYR A 601 -28.95 2.37 2.96
C TYR A 601 -28.04 2.16 4.18
N ASP A 602 -28.01 3.11 5.12
CA ASP A 602 -27.21 3.01 6.35
C ASP A 602 -27.70 1.82 7.20
N SER A 603 -28.97 1.42 7.05
CA SER A 603 -29.49 0.15 7.57
C SER A 603 -28.75 -1.10 7.07
N GLY A 604 -28.09 -1.04 5.90
CA GLY A 604 -27.23 -2.09 5.36
C GLY A 604 -25.73 -1.81 5.49
N LEU A 605 -25.32 -0.53 5.63
CA LEU A 605 -23.91 -0.12 5.57
C LEU A 605 -23.30 0.29 6.91
N HIS A 606 -24.08 0.82 7.85
CA HIS A 606 -23.57 1.31 9.14
C HIS A 606 -23.40 0.14 10.12
N VAL A 607 -22.18 -0.06 10.60
CA VAL A 607 -21.81 -1.19 11.46
C VAL A 607 -21.18 -0.70 12.76
N PRO A 608 -21.32 -1.43 13.88
CA PRO A 608 -20.61 -1.08 15.09
C PRO A 608 -19.11 -1.30 14.91
N MET A 609 -18.30 -0.44 15.54
CA MET A 609 -16.86 -0.63 15.69
C MET A 609 -16.40 -0.17 17.07
N ILE A 610 -15.68 -1.03 17.79
CA ILE A 610 -15.08 -0.72 19.10
C ILE A 610 -13.64 -1.20 19.10
N VAL A 611 -12.72 -0.34 19.55
CA VAL A 611 -11.29 -0.68 19.65
C VAL A 611 -10.81 -0.49 21.09
N ARG A 612 -10.26 -1.54 21.69
CA ARG A 612 -9.59 -1.47 23.01
C ARG A 612 -8.08 -1.65 22.81
N VAL A 613 -7.32 -0.62 23.18
CA VAL A 613 -5.85 -0.68 23.27
C VAL A 613 -5.45 -0.70 24.75
N PRO A 614 -4.80 -1.78 25.23
CA PRO A 614 -4.29 -1.84 26.60
C PRO A 614 -3.31 -0.71 26.90
N GLU A 615 -3.22 -0.32 28.18
CA GLU A 615 -2.35 0.78 28.63
C GLU A 615 -0.89 0.62 28.16
N ALA A 616 -0.35 -0.60 28.25
CA ALA A 616 1.02 -0.90 27.82
C ALA A 616 1.28 -0.68 26.31
N LEU A 617 0.23 -0.61 25.49
CA LEU A 617 0.30 -0.48 24.04
C LEU A 617 -0.15 0.89 23.53
N ARG A 618 -0.51 1.84 24.42
CA ARG A 618 -0.98 3.18 24.00
C ARG A 618 0.08 4.00 23.25
N GLY A 619 1.36 3.67 23.38
CA GLY A 619 2.43 4.25 22.55
C GLY A 619 2.34 3.86 21.07
N LEU A 620 1.64 2.78 20.72
CA LEU A 620 1.39 2.37 19.34
C LEU A 620 0.13 3.04 18.76
N ALA A 621 -0.86 3.31 19.59
CA ALA A 621 -2.13 3.92 19.22
C ALA A 621 -2.78 4.60 20.43
N GLU A 622 -3.00 5.90 20.34
CA GLU A 622 -3.59 6.67 21.44
C GLU A 622 -5.11 6.44 21.49
N VAL A 623 -5.54 5.46 22.29
CA VAL A 623 -6.95 5.20 22.59
C VAL A 623 -7.21 5.46 24.07
N LYS A 624 -7.99 6.51 24.34
CA LYS A 624 -8.46 6.82 25.69
C LYS A 624 -9.68 5.94 26.04
N PRO A 625 -9.69 5.24 27.19
CA PRO A 625 -10.86 4.47 27.62
C PRO A 625 -12.13 5.34 27.72
N GLY A 626 -13.25 4.81 27.22
CA GLY A 626 -14.55 5.47 27.21
C GLY A 626 -14.65 6.61 26.19
N SER A 627 -13.65 6.77 25.31
CA SER A 627 -13.70 7.81 24.27
C SER A 627 -14.62 7.42 23.12
N VAL A 628 -14.99 8.43 22.33
CA VAL A 628 -15.81 8.28 21.15
C VAL A 628 -15.08 8.95 20.00
N SER A 629 -14.95 8.23 18.88
CA SER A 629 -14.50 8.79 17.61
C SER A 629 -15.70 8.96 16.68
N ASP A 630 -15.75 10.12 16.01
CA ASP A 630 -16.72 10.44 14.97
C ASP A 630 -16.08 10.40 13.56
N GLU A 631 -14.84 9.91 13.46
CA GLU A 631 -14.12 9.79 12.20
C GLU A 631 -14.82 8.82 11.25
N LEU A 632 -14.83 9.16 9.95
CA LEU A 632 -15.32 8.29 8.90
C LEU A 632 -14.34 7.12 8.67
N VAL A 633 -14.80 5.92 9.01
CA VAL A 633 -14.07 4.66 8.85
C VAL A 633 -14.79 3.79 7.82
N SER A 634 -14.03 3.19 6.91
CA SER A 634 -14.53 2.21 5.94
C SER A 634 -13.96 0.83 6.21
N SER A 635 -14.67 -0.24 5.85
CA SER A 635 -14.17 -1.61 5.99
C SER A 635 -12.88 -1.90 5.19
N VAL A 636 -12.60 -1.14 4.12
CA VAL A 636 -11.30 -1.21 3.41
C VAL A 636 -10.12 -0.75 4.26
N ASP A 637 -10.38 -0.04 5.36
CA ASP A 637 -9.36 0.51 6.27
C ASP A 637 -8.82 -0.51 7.27
N PHE A 638 -9.47 -1.67 7.38
CA PHE A 638 -9.17 -2.63 8.44
C PHE A 638 -7.81 -3.29 8.20
N ALA A 639 -7.50 -3.62 6.94
CA ALA A 639 -6.20 -4.13 6.52
C ALA A 639 -5.04 -3.16 6.85
N PRO A 640 -5.02 -1.91 6.31
CA PRO A 640 -3.93 -0.97 6.57
C PRO A 640 -3.82 -0.61 8.06
N THR A 641 -4.94 -0.49 8.78
CA THR A 641 -4.93 -0.24 10.23
C THR A 641 -4.29 -1.40 11.00
N THR A 642 -4.60 -2.65 10.66
CA THR A 642 -4.03 -3.81 11.35
C THR A 642 -2.55 -3.97 11.09
N LEU A 643 -2.11 -3.74 9.85
CA LEU A 643 -0.68 -3.73 9.50
C LEU A 643 0.06 -2.66 10.30
N ARG A 644 -0.50 -1.43 10.37
CA ARG A 644 0.09 -0.34 11.16
C ARG A 644 0.20 -0.69 12.64
N LEU A 645 -0.86 -1.21 13.24
CA LEU A 645 -0.86 -1.63 14.66
C LEU A 645 0.13 -2.76 14.95
N ALA A 646 0.39 -3.63 13.97
CA ALA A 646 1.36 -4.70 14.07
C ALA A 646 2.83 -4.24 13.89
N GLY A 647 3.05 -2.97 13.56
CA GLY A 647 4.36 -2.49 13.11
C GLY A 647 4.79 -3.23 11.85
N VAL A 648 3.94 -3.22 10.82
CA VAL A 648 4.20 -3.76 9.48
C VAL A 648 3.89 -2.66 8.48
N GLY A 649 4.78 -2.47 7.49
CA GLY A 649 4.59 -1.48 6.43
C GLY A 649 3.28 -1.70 5.66
N VAL A 650 2.54 -0.63 5.41
CA VAL A 650 1.29 -0.64 4.64
C VAL A 650 1.65 -0.51 3.16
N PRO A 651 1.34 -1.49 2.29
CA PRO A 651 1.65 -1.38 0.86
C PRO A 651 0.81 -0.31 0.14
N ASP A 652 1.40 0.33 -0.88
CA ASP A 652 0.77 1.43 -1.62
C ASP A 652 -0.46 1.04 -2.45
N HIS A 653 -0.66 -0.24 -2.73
CA HIS A 653 -1.81 -0.73 -3.50
C HIS A 653 -3.10 -0.86 -2.65
N LEU A 654 -3.01 -0.75 -1.32
CA LEU A 654 -4.20 -0.76 -0.45
C LEU A 654 -4.97 0.54 -0.67
N GLN A 655 -6.27 0.43 -0.93
CA GLN A 655 -7.16 1.57 -1.18
C GLN A 655 -7.77 2.14 0.11
N GLY A 656 -7.70 1.40 1.22
CA GLY A 656 -8.00 1.91 2.55
C GLY A 656 -6.85 2.72 3.15
N ARG A 657 -7.11 3.36 4.31
CA ARG A 657 -6.08 4.07 5.09
C ARG A 657 -6.05 3.56 6.52
N ALA A 658 -4.88 3.59 7.16
CA ALA A 658 -4.81 3.34 8.59
C ALA A 658 -5.47 4.51 9.34
N PHE A 659 -6.57 4.27 10.06
CA PHE A 659 -7.22 5.31 10.89
C PHE A 659 -6.73 5.28 12.34
N LEU A 660 -5.98 4.25 12.73
CA LEU A 660 -5.41 4.11 14.06
C LEU A 660 -3.95 3.64 13.98
N GLY A 661 -3.10 4.19 14.85
CA GLY A 661 -1.66 3.91 14.88
C GLY A 661 -0.82 5.18 14.93
N THR A 662 0.51 5.05 14.92
CA THR A 662 1.43 6.18 14.75
C THR A 662 1.43 6.67 13.30
N GLY A 663 1.48 7.99 13.11
CA GLY A 663 1.60 8.59 11.77
C GLY A 663 0.47 8.24 10.81
N THR A 664 -0.78 8.28 11.29
CA THR A 664 -1.97 8.10 10.44
C THR A 664 -2.19 9.33 9.56
N PRO A 665 -2.70 9.16 8.33
CA PRO A 665 -3.09 10.29 7.49
C PRO A 665 -4.28 11.06 8.09
N PRO A 666 -4.53 12.31 7.64
CA PRO A 666 -5.69 13.09 8.07
C PRO A 666 -7.02 12.34 7.88
N PRO A 667 -8.05 12.63 8.70
CA PRO A 667 -9.41 12.15 8.51
C PRO A 667 -9.92 12.37 7.08
N ARG A 668 -10.63 11.38 6.51
CA ARG A 668 -11.24 11.51 5.18
C ARG A 668 -12.58 12.23 5.23
N ASP A 669 -12.95 12.82 4.11
CA ASP A 669 -14.25 13.48 3.94
C ASP A 669 -15.37 12.52 3.51
N TYR A 670 -15.03 11.40 2.85
CA TYR A 670 -16.01 10.51 2.21
C TYR A 670 -15.72 9.02 2.45
N VAL A 671 -16.77 8.22 2.65
CA VAL A 671 -16.74 6.76 2.50
C VAL A 671 -17.61 6.33 1.33
N TYR A 672 -17.24 5.22 0.70
CA TYR A 672 -17.85 4.72 -0.52
C TYR A 672 -18.33 3.30 -0.35
N ALA A 673 -19.43 2.96 -1.01
CA ALA A 673 -19.97 1.61 -1.05
C ALA A 673 -20.58 1.29 -2.41
N GLY A 674 -20.60 0.00 -2.75
CA GLY A 674 -21.16 -0.47 -4.01
C GLY A 674 -21.93 -1.78 -3.85
N ARG A 675 -22.85 -2.01 -4.78
CA ARG A 675 -23.50 -3.31 -5.00
C ARG A 675 -23.79 -3.51 -6.48
N ASP A 676 -23.87 -4.77 -6.87
CA ASP A 676 -24.21 -5.18 -8.23
C ASP A 676 -25.12 -6.41 -8.15
N ARG A 677 -24.68 -7.58 -8.62
CA ARG A 677 -25.48 -8.82 -8.50
C ARG A 677 -25.58 -9.30 -7.06
N MET A 678 -26.80 -9.47 -6.58
CA MET A 678 -27.14 -10.09 -5.31
C MET A 678 -27.80 -11.44 -5.57
N ASP A 679 -27.04 -12.52 -5.35
CA ASP A 679 -27.42 -13.89 -5.74
C ASP A 679 -27.92 -13.94 -7.20
N GLU A 680 -29.20 -14.18 -7.43
CA GLU A 680 -29.78 -14.27 -8.79
C GLU A 680 -30.15 -12.93 -9.46
N ARG A 681 -30.02 -11.77 -8.80
CA ARG A 681 -30.53 -10.48 -9.32
C ARG A 681 -29.46 -9.42 -9.52
N TYR A 682 -29.38 -8.85 -10.73
CA TYR A 682 -28.49 -7.72 -11.05
C TYR A 682 -29.13 -6.38 -10.66
N ASP A 683 -28.38 -5.53 -9.97
CA ASP A 683 -28.76 -4.15 -9.67
C ASP A 683 -27.53 -3.30 -9.34
N MET A 684 -26.95 -2.65 -10.35
CA MET A 684 -25.76 -1.82 -10.13
C MET A 684 -26.12 -0.49 -9.42
N MET A 685 -25.59 -0.32 -8.21
CA MET A 685 -25.75 0.90 -7.42
C MET A 685 -24.40 1.32 -6.80
N ARG A 686 -24.19 2.61 -6.62
CA ARG A 686 -23.03 3.19 -5.91
C ARG A 686 -23.48 4.24 -4.91
N ALA A 687 -22.76 4.34 -3.79
CA ALA A 687 -23.03 5.30 -2.74
C ALA A 687 -21.75 6.02 -2.28
N VAL A 688 -21.91 7.30 -1.94
CA VAL A 688 -20.90 8.08 -1.22
C VAL A 688 -21.57 8.76 -0.04
N ARG A 689 -20.87 8.79 1.10
CA ARG A 689 -21.35 9.38 2.34
C ARG A 689 -20.26 10.24 2.96
N ASP A 690 -20.61 11.47 3.33
CA ASP A 690 -19.80 12.30 4.25
C ASP A 690 -20.33 12.14 5.69
N LYS A 691 -19.93 12.97 6.65
CA LYS A 691 -20.41 12.83 8.05
C LYS A 691 -21.93 12.99 8.22
N ARG A 692 -22.62 13.66 7.28
CA ARG A 692 -24.04 14.02 7.38
C ARG A 692 -24.87 13.58 6.19
N PHE A 693 -24.38 13.79 4.97
CA PHE A 693 -25.10 13.53 3.75
C PHE A 693 -24.68 12.23 3.11
N LYS A 694 -25.63 11.62 2.41
CA LYS A 694 -25.39 10.42 1.62
C LYS A 694 -26.08 10.51 0.27
N TYR A 695 -25.33 10.16 -0.76
CA TYR A 695 -25.77 10.14 -2.14
C TYR A 695 -25.70 8.71 -2.68
N ILE A 696 -26.77 8.26 -3.34
CA ILE A 696 -26.85 6.97 -4.02
C ILE A 696 -27.18 7.23 -5.49
N ARG A 697 -26.47 6.53 -6.38
CA ARG A 697 -26.78 6.46 -7.82
C ARG A 697 -27.24 5.06 -8.16
N ASN A 698 -28.42 4.99 -8.77
CA ASN A 698 -29.00 3.77 -9.32
C ASN A 698 -28.75 3.76 -10.83
N TYR A 699 -27.88 2.88 -11.31
CA TYR A 699 -27.61 2.76 -12.75
C TYR A 699 -28.71 1.99 -13.50
N GLU A 700 -29.48 1.17 -12.78
CA GLU A 700 -30.61 0.40 -13.31
C GLU A 700 -31.94 0.81 -12.62
N PRO A 701 -32.35 2.09 -12.64
CA PRO A 701 -33.50 2.57 -11.87
C PRO A 701 -34.84 2.04 -12.38
N TRP A 702 -34.90 1.46 -13.58
CA TRP A 702 -36.08 0.75 -14.08
C TRP A 702 -36.37 -0.56 -13.33
N LYS A 703 -35.43 -1.06 -12.51
CA LYS A 703 -35.63 -2.22 -11.65
C LYS A 703 -36.15 -1.78 -10.28
N PRO A 704 -37.01 -2.58 -9.61
CA PRO A 704 -37.49 -2.27 -8.26
C PRO A 704 -36.36 -2.34 -7.21
N TRP A 705 -36.56 -1.75 -6.03
CA TRP A 705 -35.68 -1.98 -4.87
C TRP A 705 -35.75 -3.43 -4.40
N ASP A 706 -36.96 -3.95 -4.31
CA ASP A 706 -37.27 -5.29 -3.83
C ASP A 706 -37.44 -6.25 -5.01
N GLN A 707 -36.36 -6.89 -5.41
CA GLN A 707 -36.39 -7.94 -6.43
C GLN A 707 -36.57 -9.29 -5.77
N PHE A 708 -37.44 -10.14 -6.33
CA PHE A 708 -37.66 -11.49 -5.81
C PHE A 708 -36.36 -12.28 -5.78
N MET A 709 -35.96 -12.68 -4.58
CA MET A 709 -34.76 -13.50 -4.33
C MET A 709 -35.10 -14.60 -3.33
N ASN A 710 -34.85 -15.85 -3.67
CA ASN A 710 -35.26 -17.00 -2.86
C ASN A 710 -34.82 -16.91 -1.40
N SER A 711 -33.60 -16.41 -1.14
CA SER A 711 -33.07 -16.26 0.22
C SER A 711 -33.80 -15.17 1.02
N ALA A 712 -34.15 -14.05 0.39
CA ALA A 712 -34.86 -12.94 1.03
C ALA A 712 -36.34 -13.25 1.31
N GLU A 713 -37.00 -14.02 0.44
CA GLU A 713 -38.41 -14.41 0.58
C GLU A 713 -38.69 -15.35 1.77
N LEU A 714 -37.64 -15.97 2.33
CA LEU A 714 -37.74 -16.74 3.58
C LEU A 714 -37.93 -15.84 4.82
N SER A 715 -37.71 -14.53 4.69
CA SER A 715 -37.87 -13.58 5.79
C SER A 715 -39.36 -13.44 6.18
N PRO A 716 -39.71 -13.59 7.46
CA PRO A 716 -41.09 -13.37 7.92
C PRO A 716 -41.54 -11.92 7.75
N ILE A 717 -40.62 -10.96 7.86
CA ILE A 717 -40.90 -9.55 7.59
C ILE A 717 -41.25 -9.34 6.11
N LYS A 718 -40.56 -10.03 5.19
CA LYS A 718 -40.86 -9.97 3.75
C LYS A 718 -42.24 -10.57 3.44
N GLN A 719 -42.57 -11.72 4.02
CA GLN A 719 -43.90 -12.33 3.87
C GLN A 719 -45.02 -11.41 4.39
N GLU A 720 -44.77 -10.71 5.50
CA GLU A 720 -45.73 -9.75 6.06
C GLU A 720 -45.86 -8.47 5.22
N LEU A 721 -44.75 -7.97 4.66
CA LEU A 721 -44.77 -6.88 3.67
C LEU A 721 -45.66 -7.25 2.48
N ASN A 722 -45.45 -8.42 1.88
CA ASN A 722 -46.24 -8.91 0.75
C ASN A 722 -47.74 -9.04 1.11
N ARG A 723 -48.07 -9.52 2.33
CA ARG A 723 -49.45 -9.63 2.81
C ARG A 723 -50.13 -8.26 2.94
N ILE A 724 -49.41 -7.27 3.47
CA ILE A 724 -49.93 -5.91 3.69
C ILE A 724 -50.05 -5.15 2.37
N GLU A 725 -49.10 -5.34 1.45
CA GLU A 725 -49.16 -4.83 0.09
C GLU A 725 -50.39 -5.36 -0.65
N ALA A 726 -50.62 -6.68 -0.62
CA ALA A 726 -51.79 -7.30 -1.24
C ALA A 726 -53.12 -6.78 -0.66
N ALA A 727 -53.10 -6.29 0.58
CA ALA A 727 -54.25 -5.63 1.22
C ALA A 727 -54.35 -4.12 0.91
N GLY A 728 -53.43 -3.54 0.15
CA GLY A 728 -53.37 -2.11 -0.18
C GLY A 728 -53.06 -1.21 1.02
N ALA A 729 -52.38 -1.74 2.04
CA ALA A 729 -52.24 -1.09 3.34
C ALA A 729 -50.77 -0.84 3.76
N LEU A 730 -49.83 -0.78 2.80
CA LEU A 730 -48.43 -0.51 3.12
C LEU A 730 -48.27 0.89 3.75
N PRO A 731 -47.52 1.01 4.86
CA PRO A 731 -47.20 2.32 5.42
C PRO A 731 -46.23 3.08 4.51
N ALA A 732 -46.24 4.42 4.61
CA ALA A 732 -45.46 5.30 3.73
C ALA A 732 -43.96 4.96 3.68
N GLY A 733 -43.36 4.59 4.82
CA GLY A 733 -41.95 4.20 4.87
C GLY A 733 -41.63 2.86 4.20
N ALA A 734 -42.62 1.99 3.98
CA ALA A 734 -42.45 0.65 3.41
C ALA A 734 -42.79 0.57 1.90
N VAL A 735 -43.07 1.71 1.25
CA VAL A 735 -43.43 1.76 -0.19
C VAL A 735 -42.33 1.20 -1.09
N TRP A 736 -41.06 1.20 -0.63
CA TRP A 736 -39.94 0.60 -1.35
C TRP A 736 -40.17 -0.89 -1.69
N ALA A 737 -40.95 -1.62 -0.89
CA ALA A 737 -41.21 -3.05 -1.07
C ALA A 737 -42.17 -3.35 -2.25
N ALA A 738 -42.96 -2.35 -2.67
CA ALA A 738 -43.97 -2.47 -3.73
C ALA A 738 -43.63 -1.62 -4.97
N ALA A 739 -42.61 -0.77 -4.90
CA ALA A 739 -42.27 0.15 -5.97
C ALA A 739 -41.61 -0.60 -7.13
N GLY A 740 -42.24 -0.58 -8.30
CA GLY A 740 -41.74 -1.23 -9.51
C GLY A 740 -40.49 -0.60 -10.13
N HIS A 741 -40.11 0.62 -9.69
CA HIS A 741 -38.92 1.34 -10.15
C HIS A 741 -38.32 2.17 -9.00
N LYS A 742 -37.05 2.56 -9.17
CA LYS A 742 -36.28 3.40 -8.25
C LYS A 742 -36.03 4.79 -8.85
N PRO A 743 -35.78 5.83 -8.05
CA PRO A 743 -35.24 7.09 -8.57
C PRO A 743 -33.81 6.87 -9.10
N PRO A 744 -33.39 7.56 -10.17
CA PRO A 744 -32.01 7.45 -10.69
C PRO A 744 -30.95 7.93 -9.70
N GLU A 745 -31.30 8.92 -8.89
CA GLU A 745 -30.43 9.52 -7.88
C GLU A 745 -31.20 9.68 -6.56
N GLU A 746 -30.50 9.49 -5.45
CA GLU A 746 -31.02 9.69 -4.10
C GLU A 746 -30.03 10.52 -3.29
N LEU A 747 -30.52 11.53 -2.56
CA LEU A 747 -29.74 12.32 -1.61
C LEU A 747 -30.48 12.38 -0.27
N TYR A 748 -29.78 12.06 0.81
CA TYR A 748 -30.34 12.06 2.16
C TYR A 748 -29.49 12.89 3.11
N ASP A 749 -30.15 13.64 3.99
CA ASP A 749 -29.55 14.21 5.19
C ASP A 749 -29.74 13.21 6.34
N THR A 750 -28.73 12.36 6.58
CA THR A 750 -28.83 11.26 7.55
C THR A 750 -28.88 11.73 9.00
N ALA A 751 -28.63 13.02 9.27
CA ALA A 751 -28.77 13.57 10.62
C ALA A 751 -30.24 13.87 10.96
N SER A 752 -31.01 14.44 10.03
CA SER A 752 -32.44 14.71 10.20
C SER A 752 -33.34 13.56 9.76
N ASP A 753 -32.86 12.71 8.86
CA ASP A 753 -33.55 11.55 8.31
C ASP A 753 -32.67 10.29 8.40
N PRO A 754 -32.49 9.73 9.63
CA PRO A 754 -31.61 8.59 9.86
C PRO A 754 -32.10 7.29 9.21
N HIS A 755 -33.33 7.26 8.69
CA HIS A 755 -33.89 6.12 7.98
C HIS A 755 -33.85 6.27 6.45
N GLU A 756 -33.38 7.42 5.94
CA GLU A 756 -33.22 7.69 4.51
C GLU A 756 -34.55 7.48 3.75
N LEU A 757 -35.62 8.13 4.22
CA LEU A 757 -36.95 8.06 3.62
C LEU A 757 -37.27 9.26 2.71
N ASN A 758 -36.61 10.40 2.94
CA ASN A 758 -36.89 11.65 2.26
C ASN A 758 -35.78 11.97 1.26
N ASN A 759 -35.98 11.58 -0.01
CA ASN A 759 -35.03 11.89 -1.07
C ASN A 759 -35.06 13.41 -1.37
N LEU A 760 -33.91 14.07 -1.17
CA LEU A 760 -33.71 15.52 -1.34
C LEU A 760 -33.32 15.90 -2.77
N VAL A 761 -33.29 14.95 -3.72
CA VAL A 761 -33.07 15.27 -5.13
C VAL A 761 -34.20 16.16 -5.64
N GLY A 762 -33.84 17.32 -6.19
CA GLY A 762 -34.79 18.35 -6.64
C GLY A 762 -35.08 19.43 -5.61
N ASP A 763 -34.60 19.29 -4.36
CA ASP A 763 -34.64 20.37 -3.38
C ASP A 763 -33.59 21.44 -3.71
N ALA A 764 -34.05 22.65 -4.01
CA ALA A 764 -33.20 23.78 -4.36
C ALA A 764 -32.20 24.14 -3.25
N LEU A 765 -32.52 23.89 -1.97
CA LEU A 765 -31.63 24.19 -0.85
C LEU A 765 -30.44 23.23 -0.76
N ASN A 766 -30.55 22.05 -1.37
CA ASN A 766 -29.54 21.00 -1.31
C ASN A 766 -28.82 20.80 -2.67
N ALA A 767 -29.01 21.70 -3.63
CA ALA A 767 -28.43 21.58 -4.97
C ALA A 767 -26.89 21.52 -4.98
N ASP A 768 -26.23 22.35 -4.17
CA ASP A 768 -24.77 22.37 -4.06
C ASP A 768 -24.23 21.09 -3.40
N THR A 769 -24.92 20.60 -2.37
CA THR A 769 -24.61 19.32 -1.72
C THR A 769 -24.75 18.16 -2.70
N LEU A 770 -25.84 18.12 -3.48
CA LEU A 770 -26.05 17.12 -4.52
C LEU A 770 -24.90 17.14 -5.54
N ALA A 771 -24.52 18.31 -6.03
CA ALA A 771 -23.44 18.47 -7.00
C ALA A 771 -22.09 17.98 -6.45
N ARG A 772 -21.75 18.36 -5.21
CA ARG A 772 -20.52 17.94 -4.53
C ARG A 772 -20.46 16.42 -4.33
N MET A 773 -21.53 15.84 -3.79
CA MET A 773 -21.60 14.40 -3.52
C MET A 773 -21.56 13.58 -4.81
N ARG A 774 -22.26 14.04 -5.86
CA ARG A 774 -22.21 13.44 -7.19
C ARG A 774 -20.78 13.44 -7.75
N ALA A 775 -20.09 14.58 -7.71
CA ALA A 775 -18.71 14.70 -8.17
C ALA A 775 -17.75 13.78 -7.38
N ALA A 776 -17.93 13.69 -6.06
CA ALA A 776 -17.12 12.81 -5.21
C ALA A 776 -17.30 11.33 -5.56
N GLN A 777 -18.52 10.89 -5.86
CA GLN A 777 -18.76 9.52 -6.33
C GLN A 777 -18.12 9.28 -7.70
N GLU A 778 -18.31 10.21 -8.65
CA GLU A 778 -17.80 10.09 -10.01
C GLU A 778 -16.28 10.03 -10.08
N ALA A 779 -15.58 10.79 -9.24
CA ALA A 779 -14.13 10.73 -9.08
C ALA A 779 -13.70 9.36 -8.53
N TRP A 780 -14.37 8.88 -7.48
CA TRP A 780 -14.04 7.59 -6.86
C TRP A 780 -14.20 6.40 -7.82
N LEU A 781 -15.20 6.39 -8.71
CA LEU A 781 -15.32 5.32 -9.73
C LEU A 781 -14.06 5.19 -10.59
N LEU A 782 -13.46 6.32 -10.97
CA LEU A 782 -12.26 6.36 -11.80
C LEU A 782 -11.00 6.04 -10.99
N GLU A 783 -10.86 6.65 -9.81
CA GLU A 783 -9.70 6.45 -8.91
C GLU A 783 -9.61 5.01 -8.40
N SER A 784 -10.75 4.41 -8.05
CA SER A 784 -10.81 3.04 -7.57
C SER A 784 -10.67 2.00 -8.68
N ARG A 785 -10.80 2.39 -9.96
CA ARG A 785 -10.85 1.48 -11.12
C ARG A 785 -12.06 0.54 -11.07
N ASP A 786 -13.25 1.10 -10.88
CA ASP A 786 -14.50 0.36 -10.74
C ASP A 786 -14.91 -0.35 -12.05
N LEU A 787 -14.87 -1.69 -12.04
CA LEU A 787 -15.23 -2.52 -13.20
C LEU A 787 -16.74 -2.80 -13.32
N GLY A 788 -17.56 -2.30 -12.40
CA GLY A 788 -19.00 -2.58 -12.29
C GLY A 788 -19.83 -2.30 -13.54
N LEU A 789 -19.40 -1.33 -14.34
CA LEU A 789 -20.09 -0.95 -15.58
C LEU A 789 -19.97 -2.00 -16.71
N LEU A 790 -19.16 -3.04 -16.51
CA LEU A 790 -19.06 -4.17 -17.43
C LEU A 790 -20.11 -5.24 -17.07
N PRO A 791 -20.94 -5.71 -18.03
CA PRO A 791 -21.81 -6.86 -17.81
C PRO A 791 -21.02 -8.10 -17.38
N GLU A 792 -21.51 -8.87 -16.40
CA GLU A 792 -20.75 -9.96 -15.75
C GLU A 792 -20.20 -11.02 -16.72
N ALA A 793 -20.99 -11.41 -17.74
CA ALA A 793 -20.52 -12.33 -18.77
C ALA A 793 -19.31 -11.76 -19.55
N GLU A 794 -19.34 -10.46 -19.84
CA GLU A 794 -18.25 -9.77 -20.53
C GLU A 794 -17.03 -9.57 -19.62
N LEU A 795 -17.26 -9.23 -18.34
CA LEU A 795 -16.22 -9.18 -17.30
C LEU A 795 -15.47 -10.53 -17.21
N ASN A 796 -16.20 -11.64 -17.23
CA ASN A 796 -15.63 -12.99 -17.21
C ASN A 796 -14.85 -13.33 -18.47
N ARG A 797 -15.39 -12.99 -19.64
CA ARG A 797 -14.72 -13.20 -20.93
C ARG A 797 -13.42 -12.41 -21.02
N LEU A 798 -13.44 -11.14 -20.62
CA LEU A 798 -12.28 -10.24 -20.62
C LEU A 798 -11.24 -10.66 -19.60
N GLY A 799 -11.65 -11.05 -18.38
CA GLY A 799 -10.72 -11.55 -17.37
C GLY A 799 -9.93 -12.78 -17.86
N LYS A 800 -10.61 -13.74 -18.51
CA LYS A 800 -9.96 -14.90 -19.13
C LYS A 800 -8.99 -14.50 -20.26
N ALA A 801 -9.30 -13.44 -21.00
CA ALA A 801 -8.48 -12.99 -22.14
C ALA A 801 -7.24 -12.19 -21.70
N HIS A 802 -7.29 -11.51 -20.56
CA HIS A 802 -6.26 -10.56 -20.11
C HIS A 802 -5.51 -10.95 -18.83
N GLY A 803 -5.79 -12.13 -18.26
CA GLY A 803 -5.12 -12.65 -17.07
C GLY A 803 -6.03 -12.62 -15.85
N THR A 804 -6.22 -11.44 -15.24
CA THR A 804 -7.14 -11.25 -14.11
C THR A 804 -8.21 -10.22 -14.40
N ARG A 805 -9.28 -10.18 -13.59
CA ARG A 805 -10.30 -9.13 -13.72
C ARG A 805 -9.72 -7.73 -13.49
N TYR A 806 -8.70 -7.59 -12.64
CA TYR A 806 -8.02 -6.32 -12.37
C TYR A 806 -7.35 -5.72 -13.62
N ASP A 807 -6.78 -6.58 -14.49
CA ASP A 807 -6.05 -6.15 -15.68
C ASP A 807 -6.97 -5.58 -16.79
N ILE A 808 -8.28 -5.82 -16.68
CA ILE A 808 -9.30 -5.33 -17.62
C ILE A 808 -9.29 -3.81 -17.72
N TRP A 809 -9.03 -3.10 -16.61
CA TRP A 809 -9.09 -1.64 -16.57
C TRP A 809 -8.23 -0.98 -17.66
N ASN A 810 -6.97 -1.43 -17.76
CA ASN A 810 -6.02 -0.93 -18.76
C ASN A 810 -6.25 -1.59 -20.12
N ALA A 811 -6.57 -2.88 -20.15
CA ALA A 811 -6.71 -3.63 -21.40
C ALA A 811 -7.87 -3.13 -22.28
N VAL A 812 -9.00 -2.72 -21.68
CA VAL A 812 -10.18 -2.27 -22.43
C VAL A 812 -10.10 -0.80 -22.81
N ALA A 813 -9.56 0.05 -21.93
CA ALA A 813 -9.38 1.46 -22.23
C ALA A 813 -8.31 1.68 -23.32
N GLY A 814 -7.30 0.81 -23.40
CA GLY A 814 -6.20 0.97 -24.33
C GLY A 814 -5.48 2.30 -24.11
N GLU A 815 -5.33 3.09 -25.17
CA GLU A 815 -4.74 4.44 -25.12
C GLU A 815 -5.78 5.56 -24.89
N ASP A 816 -7.08 5.25 -24.76
CA ASP A 816 -8.14 6.23 -24.55
C ASP A 816 -8.36 6.50 -23.05
N PRO A 817 -7.82 7.60 -22.49
CA PRO A 817 -8.01 7.92 -21.07
C PRO A 817 -9.46 8.29 -20.73
N ALA A 818 -10.31 8.59 -21.73
CA ALA A 818 -11.69 9.02 -21.53
C ALA A 818 -12.70 7.85 -21.61
N PHE A 819 -12.25 6.63 -21.91
CA PHE A 819 -13.13 5.48 -22.11
C PHE A 819 -14.06 5.24 -20.90
N TRP A 820 -13.50 5.16 -19.69
CA TRP A 820 -14.26 4.85 -18.48
C TRP A 820 -15.25 5.95 -18.10
N ALA A 821 -14.89 7.23 -18.32
CA ALA A 821 -15.81 8.35 -18.15
C ALA A 821 -16.95 8.28 -19.18
N THR A 822 -16.66 7.97 -20.44
CA THR A 822 -17.65 7.80 -21.50
C THR A 822 -18.61 6.65 -21.21
N LEU A 823 -18.09 5.52 -20.72
CA LEU A 823 -18.90 4.36 -20.31
C LEU A 823 -19.84 4.71 -19.16
N ARG A 824 -19.33 5.38 -18.12
CA ARG A 824 -20.13 5.88 -17.01
C ARG A 824 -21.25 6.81 -17.47
N ASP A 825 -20.92 7.79 -18.31
CA ASP A 825 -21.91 8.78 -18.78
C ASP A 825 -22.99 8.13 -19.65
N THR A 826 -22.62 7.12 -20.44
CA THR A 826 -23.58 6.32 -21.21
C THR A 826 -24.49 5.51 -20.29
N ALA A 827 -23.97 4.92 -19.21
CA ALA A 827 -24.76 4.18 -18.24
C ALA A 827 -25.73 5.07 -17.45
N VAL A 828 -25.28 6.26 -17.01
CA VAL A 828 -26.15 7.27 -16.36
C VAL A 828 -27.30 7.64 -17.27
N LEU A 829 -26.99 7.90 -18.54
CA LEU A 829 -27.99 8.27 -19.54
C LEU A 829 -28.98 7.12 -19.79
N ALA A 830 -28.49 5.88 -19.90
CA ALA A 830 -29.33 4.69 -20.09
C ALA A 830 -30.28 4.40 -18.91
N GLY A 831 -29.91 4.84 -17.70
CA GLY A 831 -30.70 4.79 -16.47
C GLY A 831 -32.05 5.49 -16.61
N SER A 832 -32.04 6.75 -17.05
CA SER A 832 -33.23 7.59 -17.14
C SER A 832 -33.21 8.46 -18.40
N PRO A 833 -33.30 7.84 -19.58
CA PRO A 833 -33.10 8.54 -20.84
C PRO A 833 -34.32 9.41 -21.19
N LYS A 834 -34.05 10.58 -21.76
CA LYS A 834 -35.07 11.46 -22.35
C LYS A 834 -35.09 11.30 -23.87
N ALA A 835 -36.17 11.74 -24.51
CA ALA A 835 -36.29 11.65 -25.98
C ALA A 835 -35.13 12.32 -26.73
N GLU A 836 -34.58 13.42 -26.20
CA GLU A 836 -33.41 14.14 -26.74
C GLU A 836 -32.09 13.34 -26.67
N ASP A 837 -32.01 12.36 -25.77
CA ASP A 837 -30.82 11.53 -25.58
C ASP A 837 -30.68 10.40 -26.63
N ALA A 838 -31.73 10.16 -27.43
CA ALA A 838 -31.77 9.07 -28.41
C ALA A 838 -30.58 9.10 -29.39
N ALA A 839 -30.14 10.28 -29.82
CA ALA A 839 -29.00 10.42 -30.73
C ALA A 839 -27.67 9.95 -30.08
N ARG A 840 -27.47 10.25 -28.80
CA ARG A 840 -26.28 9.84 -28.04
C ARG A 840 -26.26 8.33 -27.81
N LEU A 841 -27.41 7.74 -27.49
CA LEU A 841 -27.57 6.29 -27.36
C LEU A 841 -27.32 5.58 -28.69
N LEU A 842 -27.86 6.07 -29.80
CA LEU A 842 -27.61 5.49 -31.12
C LEU A 842 -26.13 5.51 -31.50
N ALA A 843 -25.42 6.60 -31.18
CA ALA A 843 -23.97 6.69 -31.39
C ALA A 843 -23.21 5.66 -30.54
N ALA A 844 -23.55 5.54 -29.25
CA ALA A 844 -22.93 4.55 -28.36
C ALA A 844 -23.26 3.09 -28.75
N ALA A 845 -24.45 2.83 -29.30
CA ALA A 845 -24.85 1.52 -29.83
C ALA A 845 -24.01 1.06 -31.04
N ALA A 846 -23.36 1.99 -31.74
CA ALA A 846 -22.43 1.71 -32.84
C ALA A 846 -20.97 1.54 -32.39
N SER A 847 -20.69 1.63 -31.08
CA SER A 847 -19.33 1.53 -30.53
C SER A 847 -18.70 0.15 -30.78
N PRO A 848 -17.38 0.06 -31.03
CA PRO A 848 -16.68 -1.23 -31.08
C PRO A 848 -16.69 -1.94 -29.71
N GLN A 849 -16.88 -1.21 -28.60
CA GLN A 849 -16.83 -1.74 -27.24
C GLN A 849 -18.18 -2.33 -26.80
N PRO A 850 -18.26 -3.64 -26.46
CA PRO A 850 -19.51 -4.30 -26.08
C PRO A 850 -20.24 -3.65 -24.90
N ALA A 851 -19.51 -3.16 -23.89
CA ALA A 851 -20.13 -2.52 -22.71
C ALA A 851 -20.88 -1.22 -23.06
N LEU A 852 -20.32 -0.39 -23.96
CA LEU A 852 -21.00 0.80 -24.47
C LEU A 852 -22.27 0.43 -25.24
N ARG A 853 -22.20 -0.60 -26.10
CA ARG A 853 -23.37 -1.09 -26.84
C ARG A 853 -24.44 -1.63 -25.91
N TRP A 854 -24.06 -2.38 -24.87
CA TRP A 854 -24.98 -2.93 -23.88
C TRP A 854 -25.78 -1.83 -23.19
N TRP A 855 -25.10 -0.83 -22.61
CA TRP A 855 -25.76 0.30 -21.95
C TRP A 855 -26.61 1.11 -22.92
N ALA A 856 -26.10 1.35 -24.14
CA ALA A 856 -26.83 2.07 -25.16
C ALA A 856 -28.16 1.38 -25.54
N LEU A 857 -28.14 0.07 -25.76
CA LEU A 857 -29.33 -0.70 -26.14
C LEU A 857 -30.34 -0.78 -25.00
N MET A 858 -29.89 -0.95 -23.75
CA MET A 858 -30.75 -0.83 -22.58
C MET A 858 -31.40 0.55 -22.50
N GLY A 859 -30.63 1.62 -22.70
CA GLY A 859 -31.14 2.99 -22.74
C GLY A 859 -32.18 3.22 -23.84
N LEU A 860 -31.96 2.69 -25.05
CA LEU A 860 -32.96 2.74 -26.12
C LEU A 860 -34.24 2.00 -25.74
N GLY A 861 -34.12 0.87 -25.02
CA GLY A 861 -35.24 0.12 -24.45
C GLY A 861 -36.00 0.87 -23.35
N ASN A 862 -35.40 1.87 -22.72
CA ASN A 862 -35.98 2.65 -21.62
C ASN A 862 -36.52 4.02 -22.06
N LEU A 863 -36.41 4.40 -23.35
CA LEU A 863 -36.89 5.68 -23.86
C LEU A 863 -38.43 5.82 -23.75
N PRO A 864 -38.95 7.00 -23.34
CA PRO A 864 -40.37 7.30 -23.40
C PRO A 864 -40.78 7.57 -24.85
N GLY A 865 -41.17 6.52 -25.56
CA GLY A 865 -41.50 6.55 -26.99
C GLY A 865 -40.28 6.32 -27.87
N VAL A 866 -40.45 5.54 -28.95
CA VAL A 866 -39.30 5.03 -29.73
C VAL A 866 -39.35 5.51 -31.16
N SER A 867 -38.28 6.18 -31.58
CA SER A 867 -38.07 6.56 -32.97
C SER A 867 -37.78 5.33 -33.84
N ARG A 868 -38.09 5.39 -35.13
CA ARG A 868 -37.78 4.29 -36.05
C ARG A 868 -36.29 3.89 -36.02
N PRO A 869 -35.32 4.82 -36.01
CA PRO A 869 -33.90 4.48 -35.86
C PRO A 869 -33.57 3.68 -34.60
N ALA A 870 -34.21 4.01 -33.46
CA ALA A 870 -34.02 3.25 -32.23
C ALA A 870 -34.57 1.82 -32.34
N LEU A 871 -35.75 1.62 -32.93
CA LEU A 871 -36.29 0.27 -33.19
C LEU A 871 -35.37 -0.54 -34.13
N ASP A 872 -34.82 0.10 -35.16
CA ASP A 872 -33.90 -0.57 -36.10
C ASP A 872 -32.57 -0.93 -35.43
N ALA A 873 -32.04 -0.08 -34.55
CA ALA A 873 -30.84 -0.37 -33.76
C ALA A 873 -31.06 -1.54 -32.78
N LEU A 874 -32.21 -1.60 -32.09
CA LEU A 874 -32.56 -2.71 -31.21
C LEU A 874 -32.60 -4.05 -31.98
N LYS A 875 -33.24 -4.06 -33.16
CA LYS A 875 -33.28 -5.24 -34.03
C LYS A 875 -31.89 -5.65 -34.52
N ALA A 876 -31.06 -4.69 -34.93
CA ALA A 876 -29.69 -4.96 -35.32
C ALA A 876 -28.86 -5.56 -34.17
N GLY A 877 -29.03 -5.03 -32.95
CA GLY A 877 -28.34 -5.51 -31.74
C GLY A 877 -28.66 -6.96 -31.36
N MET A 878 -29.82 -7.50 -31.76
CA MET A 878 -30.14 -8.92 -31.56
C MET A 878 -29.22 -9.87 -32.34
N SER A 879 -28.44 -9.34 -33.30
CA SER A 879 -27.42 -10.09 -34.06
C SER A 879 -25.99 -9.73 -33.64
N ASP A 880 -25.77 -9.04 -32.51
CA ASP A 880 -24.45 -8.64 -32.03
C ASP A 880 -23.52 -9.85 -31.80
N ALA A 881 -22.21 -9.66 -31.93
CA ALA A 881 -21.23 -10.70 -31.66
C ALA A 881 -21.23 -11.13 -30.18
N SER A 882 -21.47 -10.19 -29.25
CA SER A 882 -21.51 -10.45 -27.82
C SER A 882 -22.89 -10.97 -27.38
N ALA A 883 -22.90 -12.10 -26.67
CA ALA A 883 -24.13 -12.71 -26.17
C ALA A 883 -24.90 -11.81 -25.18
N THR A 884 -24.19 -11.07 -24.32
CA THR A 884 -24.82 -10.16 -23.36
C THR A 884 -25.47 -8.97 -24.07
N VAL A 885 -24.85 -8.47 -25.14
CA VAL A 885 -25.40 -7.38 -25.96
C VAL A 885 -26.65 -7.84 -26.72
N ARG A 886 -26.63 -9.06 -27.27
CA ARG A 886 -27.82 -9.69 -27.88
C ARG A 886 -28.98 -9.79 -26.88
N GLY A 887 -28.71 -10.21 -25.64
CA GLY A 887 -29.71 -10.30 -24.58
C GLY A 887 -30.33 -8.94 -24.22
N ALA A 888 -29.50 -7.91 -24.05
CA ALA A 888 -29.96 -6.54 -23.79
C ALA A 888 -30.81 -5.98 -24.93
N ALA A 889 -30.38 -6.19 -26.18
CA ALA A 889 -31.14 -5.83 -27.36
C ALA A 889 -32.49 -6.56 -27.39
N ALA A 890 -32.53 -7.87 -27.14
CA ALA A 890 -33.75 -8.66 -27.15
C ALA A 890 -34.76 -8.20 -26.09
N LEU A 891 -34.32 -8.02 -24.84
CA LEU A 891 -35.16 -7.48 -23.77
C LEU A 891 -35.75 -6.10 -24.15
N SER A 892 -34.89 -5.20 -24.61
CA SER A 892 -35.26 -3.84 -24.99
C SER A 892 -36.18 -3.81 -26.22
N ALA A 893 -35.94 -4.69 -27.19
CA ALA A 893 -36.76 -4.87 -28.37
C ALA A 893 -38.16 -5.38 -28.01
N ALA A 894 -38.26 -6.39 -27.14
CA ALA A 894 -39.52 -6.91 -26.64
C ALA A 894 -40.32 -5.84 -25.86
N ARG A 895 -39.67 -5.09 -24.96
CA ARG A 895 -40.28 -3.96 -24.23
C ARG A 895 -40.90 -2.91 -25.14
N GLN A 896 -40.23 -2.63 -26.26
CA GLN A 896 -40.63 -1.58 -27.20
C GLN A 896 -41.47 -2.10 -28.39
N GLY A 897 -41.84 -3.38 -28.40
CA GLY A 897 -42.61 -3.99 -29.49
C GLY A 897 -41.84 -4.15 -30.81
N ALA A 898 -40.52 -4.09 -30.78
CA ALA A 898 -39.65 -4.20 -31.94
C ALA A 898 -39.32 -5.68 -32.22
N ASP A 899 -40.10 -6.37 -33.05
CA ASP A 899 -39.87 -7.81 -33.33
C ASP A 899 -39.86 -8.68 -32.05
N THR A 900 -40.94 -8.55 -31.25
CA THR A 900 -41.11 -9.29 -30.00
C THR A 900 -40.97 -10.80 -30.18
N ALA A 901 -41.45 -11.36 -31.29
CA ALA A 901 -41.33 -12.80 -31.57
C ALA A 901 -39.86 -13.22 -31.77
N GLY A 902 -39.08 -12.46 -32.55
CA GLY A 902 -37.65 -12.70 -32.70
C GLY A 902 -36.88 -12.52 -31.38
N ALA A 903 -37.25 -11.51 -30.59
CA ALA A 903 -36.65 -11.26 -29.28
C ALA A 903 -36.86 -12.42 -28.30
N LEU A 904 -38.09 -12.93 -28.19
CA LEU A 904 -38.41 -14.09 -27.35
C LEU A 904 -37.65 -15.33 -27.82
N ALA A 905 -37.65 -15.62 -29.13
CA ALA A 905 -36.92 -16.77 -29.68
C ALA A 905 -35.41 -16.72 -29.38
N LEU A 906 -34.81 -15.52 -29.39
CA LEU A 906 -33.42 -15.31 -29.03
C LEU A 906 -33.17 -15.55 -27.53
N LEU A 907 -34.03 -15.00 -26.65
CA LEU A 907 -33.91 -15.22 -25.21
C LEU A 907 -34.09 -16.70 -24.83
N GLU A 908 -35.05 -17.39 -25.44
CA GLU A 908 -35.26 -18.84 -25.29
C GLU A 908 -34.03 -19.65 -25.69
N LYS A 909 -33.41 -19.30 -26.83
CA LYS A 909 -32.15 -19.93 -27.25
C LYS A 909 -31.03 -19.68 -26.24
N SER A 910 -30.95 -18.47 -25.69
CA SER A 910 -29.93 -18.09 -24.71
C SER A 910 -30.06 -18.82 -23.37
N LEU A 911 -31.24 -19.37 -23.02
CA LEU A 911 -31.40 -20.24 -21.84
C LEU A 911 -30.59 -21.55 -21.93
N SER A 912 -30.05 -21.89 -23.10
CA SER A 912 -29.18 -23.07 -23.31
C SER A 912 -27.73 -22.69 -23.66
N ASP A 913 -27.32 -21.44 -23.42
CA ASP A 913 -25.95 -20.99 -23.68
C ASP A 913 -24.93 -21.72 -22.78
N ALA A 914 -23.69 -21.87 -23.25
CA ALA A 914 -22.63 -22.50 -22.48
C ALA A 914 -22.22 -21.65 -21.27
N ASP A 915 -22.31 -20.31 -21.37
CA ASP A 915 -22.00 -19.40 -20.27
C ASP A 915 -23.20 -19.24 -19.32
N GLU A 916 -22.99 -19.57 -18.04
CA GLU A 916 -24.04 -19.50 -17.01
C GLU A 916 -24.62 -18.09 -16.84
N TRP A 917 -23.81 -17.05 -17.06
CA TRP A 917 -24.24 -15.67 -16.86
C TRP A 917 -25.07 -15.16 -18.03
N VAL A 918 -24.85 -15.71 -19.23
CA VAL A 918 -25.73 -15.49 -20.39
C VAL A 918 -27.08 -16.16 -20.16
N ARG A 919 -27.09 -17.41 -19.65
CA ARG A 919 -28.33 -18.11 -19.28
C ARG A 919 -29.11 -17.34 -18.21
N LEU A 920 -28.43 -16.87 -17.17
CA LEU A 920 -29.06 -16.10 -16.09
C LEU A 920 -29.66 -14.79 -16.60
N GLN A 921 -28.93 -14.03 -17.43
CA GLN A 921 -29.45 -12.81 -18.04
C GLN A 921 -30.69 -13.07 -18.90
N ALA A 922 -30.72 -14.18 -19.65
CA ALA A 922 -31.89 -14.56 -20.45
C ALA A 922 -33.10 -14.92 -19.57
N ALA A 923 -32.89 -15.68 -18.50
CA ALA A 923 -33.94 -16.01 -17.53
C ALA A 923 -34.51 -14.75 -16.87
N ILE A 924 -33.64 -13.81 -16.46
CA ILE A 924 -34.05 -12.52 -15.87
C ILE A 924 -34.84 -11.69 -16.89
N ALA A 925 -34.38 -11.61 -18.14
CA ALA A 925 -35.08 -10.86 -19.18
C ALA A 925 -36.50 -11.41 -19.44
N LEU A 926 -36.66 -12.73 -19.47
CA LEU A 926 -37.96 -13.37 -19.63
C LEU A 926 -38.88 -13.15 -18.40
N ASP A 927 -38.31 -13.23 -17.20
CA ASP A 927 -39.01 -12.92 -15.94
C ASP A 927 -39.52 -11.46 -15.92
N GLU A 928 -38.65 -10.50 -16.30
CA GLU A 928 -38.99 -9.07 -16.38
C GLU A 928 -40.03 -8.74 -17.46
N LEU A 929 -40.17 -9.56 -18.51
CA LEU A 929 -41.16 -9.37 -19.56
C LEU A 929 -42.58 -9.79 -19.13
N GLY A 930 -42.71 -10.51 -18.01
CA GLY A 930 -43.99 -10.97 -17.46
C GLY A 930 -44.82 -11.70 -18.51
N GLU A 931 -46.10 -11.34 -18.64
CA GLU A 931 -47.03 -11.93 -19.62
C GLU A 931 -46.53 -11.93 -21.08
N THR A 932 -45.66 -10.97 -21.45
CA THR A 932 -45.07 -10.94 -22.79
C THR A 932 -44.20 -12.18 -23.05
N ALA A 933 -43.62 -12.78 -22.01
CA ALA A 933 -42.82 -13.99 -22.08
C ALA A 933 -43.64 -15.29 -22.07
N ARG A 934 -44.98 -15.24 -22.04
CA ARG A 934 -45.83 -16.44 -22.09
C ARG A 934 -45.49 -17.42 -23.21
N PRO A 935 -45.11 -17.00 -24.44
CA PRO A 935 -44.67 -17.92 -25.49
C PRO A 935 -43.43 -18.75 -25.12
N ALA A 936 -42.58 -18.24 -24.23
CA ALA A 936 -41.36 -18.89 -23.76
C ALA A 936 -41.57 -19.82 -22.55
N LEU A 937 -42.82 -20.04 -22.10
CA LEU A 937 -43.13 -20.80 -20.88
C LEU A 937 -42.51 -22.21 -20.89
N ALA A 938 -42.62 -22.95 -21.99
CA ALA A 938 -42.03 -24.30 -22.10
C ALA A 938 -40.49 -24.29 -22.00
N SER A 939 -39.86 -23.22 -22.51
CA SER A 939 -38.41 -23.04 -22.41
C SER A 939 -37.98 -22.68 -20.98
N LEU A 940 -38.78 -21.89 -20.25
CA LEU A 940 -38.59 -21.61 -18.83
C LEU A 940 -38.77 -22.86 -17.95
N GLU A 941 -39.80 -23.68 -18.21
CA GLU A 941 -40.01 -24.96 -17.53
C GLU A 941 -38.81 -25.89 -17.72
N LYS A 942 -38.27 -25.96 -18.94
CA LYS A 942 -37.06 -26.74 -19.23
C LYS A 942 -35.83 -26.18 -18.50
N ALA A 943 -35.74 -24.88 -18.29
CA ALA A 943 -34.62 -24.26 -17.56
C ALA A 943 -34.59 -24.64 -16.06
N LEU A 944 -35.69 -25.19 -15.51
CA LEU A 944 -35.72 -25.75 -14.16
C LEU A 944 -34.82 -26.98 -14.01
N ASP A 945 -34.51 -27.67 -15.12
CA ASP A 945 -33.60 -28.82 -15.14
C ASP A 945 -32.11 -28.41 -15.21
N ASP A 946 -31.76 -27.10 -15.18
CA ASP A 946 -30.36 -26.64 -15.19
C ASP A 946 -29.62 -27.12 -13.92
N ARG A 947 -28.72 -28.08 -14.09
CA ARG A 947 -27.93 -28.67 -13.00
C ARG A 947 -26.64 -27.91 -12.70
N GLU A 948 -26.26 -26.96 -13.55
CA GLU A 948 -25.01 -26.20 -13.44
C GLU A 948 -25.22 -24.87 -12.70
N SER A 949 -26.40 -24.25 -12.81
CA SER A 949 -26.70 -22.96 -12.17
C SER A 949 -28.02 -22.95 -11.39
N LYS A 950 -27.91 -22.96 -10.05
CA LYS A 950 -29.06 -22.73 -9.16
C LYS A 950 -29.73 -21.37 -9.37
N TYR A 951 -29.00 -20.37 -9.87
CA TYR A 951 -29.54 -19.03 -10.08
C TYR A 951 -30.50 -18.99 -11.28
N VAL A 952 -30.15 -19.68 -12.37
CA VAL A 952 -31.04 -19.84 -13.53
C VAL A 952 -32.33 -20.52 -13.11
N VAL A 953 -32.23 -21.64 -12.37
CA VAL A 953 -33.39 -22.38 -11.86
C VAL A 953 -34.31 -21.50 -11.00
N ARG A 954 -33.75 -20.72 -10.07
CA ARG A 954 -34.53 -19.84 -9.19
C ARG A 954 -35.32 -18.77 -9.96
N VAL A 955 -34.67 -18.12 -10.93
CA VAL A 955 -35.32 -17.10 -11.76
C VAL A 955 -36.38 -17.71 -12.66
N ALA A 956 -36.07 -18.83 -13.31
CA ALA A 956 -37.03 -19.55 -14.14
C ALA A 956 -38.25 -20.02 -13.33
N ASN A 957 -38.05 -20.52 -12.11
CA ASN A 957 -39.13 -20.93 -11.21
C ASN A 957 -40.05 -19.76 -10.86
N HIS A 958 -39.48 -18.60 -10.54
CA HIS A 958 -40.27 -17.39 -10.30
C HIS A 958 -41.10 -16.99 -11.53
N ALA A 959 -40.48 -16.96 -12.71
CA ALA A 959 -41.17 -16.62 -13.96
C ALA A 959 -42.31 -17.60 -14.30
N VAL A 960 -42.07 -18.91 -14.14
CA VAL A 960 -43.10 -19.94 -14.34
C VAL A 960 -44.26 -19.76 -13.36
N ASN A 961 -43.97 -19.51 -12.08
CA ASN A 961 -45.02 -19.28 -11.07
C ASN A 961 -45.85 -18.04 -11.40
N ALA A 962 -45.21 -16.95 -11.80
CA ALA A 962 -45.90 -15.72 -12.21
C ALA A 962 -46.80 -15.94 -13.44
N LEU A 963 -46.34 -16.67 -14.46
CA LEU A 963 -47.08 -16.93 -15.71
C LEU A 963 -48.23 -17.94 -15.57
N THR A 964 -48.13 -18.86 -14.61
CA THR A 964 -49.11 -19.93 -14.39
C THR A 964 -50.09 -19.63 -13.26
N GLY A 965 -49.79 -18.63 -12.43
CA GLY A 965 -50.57 -18.33 -11.21
C GLY A 965 -50.38 -19.39 -10.12
N ALA A 966 -49.28 -20.14 -10.14
CA ALA A 966 -48.94 -21.10 -9.09
C ALA A 966 -48.48 -20.38 -7.80
N ASN A 967 -48.76 -20.98 -6.64
CA ASN A 967 -48.60 -20.38 -5.31
C ASN A 967 -47.14 -20.30 -4.81
N ASN A 968 -46.18 -19.87 -5.64
CA ASN A 968 -44.78 -19.68 -5.27
C ASN A 968 -44.16 -20.89 -4.52
N GLU A 969 -44.63 -22.11 -4.76
CA GLU A 969 -43.96 -23.30 -4.23
C GLU A 969 -42.58 -23.38 -4.90
N VAL A 970 -41.55 -23.27 -4.08
CA VAL A 970 -40.17 -23.53 -4.50
C VAL A 970 -40.06 -25.05 -4.62
N LEU A 971 -39.96 -25.55 -5.85
CA LEU A 971 -39.63 -26.96 -6.10
C LEU A 971 -38.21 -27.29 -5.58
#